data_AF-A0A518BDX5-F1
#
_entry.id   AF-A0A518BDX5-F1
#
_cell.length_a   1.000
_cell.length_b   1.000
_cell.length_c   1.000
_cell.angle_alpha   90.00
_cell.angle_beta   90.00
_cell.angle_gamma   90.00
#
_symmetry.space_group_name_H-M   'P 1'
#
loop_
_entity.id
_entity.type
_entity.pdbx_description
1 polymer ?
#
loop_
_entity_poly.entity_id
_entity_poly.type
_entity_poly.pdbx_seq_one_letter_code
_entity_poly.pdbx_strand_id
1 'polypeptide(L)'
;MHSSPRGLVAALALVCCTSSPTTARTQLGPTHSDLVYATVPGVGGAQLDLKLDLYLPPSPSGPLPTVIWIHGGGWAGGSKFPSTAAPLVLAGYAVASIDYRVSGIAPWPAQMHDCKAAVRWLRANAATYGLDPDRFGASGSSAGGHLAAFLGTSGGVDTLGVGGVSVDVEGTVGDHLGESSRVQAVADYYGPTDFLRMSMLPSMIDHDLFDSPESKLIGAPIQAAPELTLTADPTQLLSRDDPPFKLIHGTADNSVPFDQSEHLWRTAREVHGLDWELVAIPDGGHGGPGFGIGHAAAWFDVHLAPRDTTVGIELLSSPGEGAGPGALRIERAGPTTADLAVLLFAAGSAEPARDYLPLPQRVVIPAGSASRSVPVFPIQDGLVEGDESLTVTIAPSADYLIDHAATAIELVIADDDGGPLLPTVTVSTVDGVATEGSVDGALARITRSGGLAAPLTVRYRVRGSAVPGVDHDRVSGEALLAPGQASIDLPLAALDDDLAEPTEVWVVELLAGNAYALDPVHVASGRIDDDDRVAGQPLLGLISESSLGVEAGQDLVFVLTRTGSASSPLNVGLLTSGSASPLLDLSGVPASASFAQGQSFTRVTLGAVADGLPEGAEFLDLTLAATPGHTSTETRTRRATIADADAPSIAGEPLELVVGATRLGTELLVDLGGPASSPCAVYLAASAGFLPVLGQPILLDVASAQLLFSGATGADGSARFRAPIADDPALVNLVVSLQGLAVDGAGSLRVSAATERRLCSVD
;
A
#
# COMPACT_ATOMS: atom_id res chain seq x y z
N MET A 1 -44.13 9.15 -92.03
CA MET A 1 -42.95 9.83 -92.61
C MET A 1 -42.30 10.65 -91.50
N HIS A 2 -41.05 10.33 -91.19
CA HIS A 2 -40.04 10.99 -90.34
C HIS A 2 -40.35 11.67 -88.97
N SER A 3 -39.45 11.31 -88.03
CA SER A 3 -38.90 11.97 -86.81
C SER A 3 -39.65 12.01 -85.47
N SER A 4 -39.07 11.24 -84.51
CA SER A 4 -38.98 11.42 -83.03
C SER A 4 -40.27 11.46 -82.19
N PRO A 5 -40.28 11.12 -80.87
CA PRO A 5 -39.18 11.25 -79.86
C PRO A 5 -38.91 10.01 -78.96
N ARG A 6 -37.80 10.04 -78.22
CA ARG A 6 -37.46 9.07 -77.15
C ARG A 6 -37.88 9.64 -75.78
N GLY A 7 -38.61 8.85 -75.00
CA GLY A 7 -39.10 9.17 -73.66
C GLY A 7 -38.35 8.46 -72.53
N LEU A 8 -38.18 9.23 -71.46
CA LEU A 8 -37.82 8.91 -70.06
C LEU A 8 -38.24 7.52 -69.54
N VAL A 9 -37.38 6.85 -68.76
CA VAL A 9 -37.66 6.25 -67.42
C VAL A 9 -36.30 6.00 -66.71
N ALA A 10 -36.30 6.23 -65.39
CA ALA A 10 -35.19 6.27 -64.43
C ALA A 10 -34.42 4.94 -64.21
N ALA A 11 -33.13 5.07 -63.86
CA ALA A 11 -32.36 4.02 -63.19
C ALA A 11 -31.31 4.63 -62.25
N LEU A 12 -31.20 4.01 -61.06
CA LEU A 12 -30.39 4.31 -59.88
C LEU A 12 -28.88 4.44 -60.13
N ALA A 13 -28.25 5.43 -59.49
CA ALA A 13 -26.96 5.30 -58.79
C ALA A 13 -26.77 6.53 -57.87
N LEU A 14 -27.04 6.34 -56.57
CA LEU A 14 -26.82 7.34 -55.54
C LEU A 14 -25.32 7.32 -55.17
N VAL A 15 -24.57 8.31 -55.65
CA VAL A 15 -23.25 8.65 -55.10
C VAL A 15 -23.51 9.47 -53.85
N CYS A 16 -23.28 8.88 -52.68
CA CYS A 16 -23.35 9.58 -51.39
C CYS A 16 -22.19 10.60 -51.29
N CYS A 17 -22.45 11.84 -51.68
CA CYS A 17 -21.77 12.99 -51.08
C CYS A 17 -22.60 13.43 -49.87
N THR A 18 -22.17 13.05 -48.66
CA THR A 18 -22.58 13.73 -47.44
C THR A 18 -21.33 14.09 -46.66
N SER A 19 -20.93 15.36 -46.82
CA SER A 19 -20.05 16.07 -45.90
C SER A 19 -20.55 15.87 -44.46
N SER A 20 -19.81 15.12 -43.67
CA SER A 20 -19.97 15.15 -42.22
C SER A 20 -19.33 16.44 -41.71
N PRO A 21 -19.97 17.21 -40.82
CA PRO A 21 -19.36 18.38 -40.23
C PRO A 21 -18.23 17.91 -39.32
N THR A 22 -17.00 18.21 -39.69
CA THR A 22 -15.85 18.11 -38.79
C THR A 22 -16.11 19.09 -37.65
N THR A 23 -16.49 18.60 -36.48
CA THR A 23 -16.41 19.37 -35.23
C THR A 23 -14.93 19.62 -34.93
N ALA A 24 -14.40 20.69 -35.50
CA ALA A 24 -13.15 21.27 -35.03
C ALA A 24 -13.36 21.72 -33.57
N ARG A 25 -12.74 21.03 -32.61
CA ARG A 25 -12.60 21.58 -31.25
C ARG A 25 -11.85 22.90 -31.39
N THR A 26 -12.52 24.00 -31.07
CA THR A 26 -11.88 25.33 -31.03
C THR A 26 -10.84 25.31 -29.91
N GLN A 27 -9.55 25.25 -30.25
CA GLN A 27 -8.46 25.35 -29.28
C GLN A 27 -8.44 26.79 -28.74
N LEU A 28 -8.56 26.96 -27.42
CA LEU A 28 -8.39 28.27 -26.77
C LEU A 28 -6.92 28.70 -26.94
N GLY A 29 -6.69 29.82 -27.62
CA GLY A 29 -5.37 30.44 -27.70
C GLY A 29 -4.99 31.14 -26.38
N PRO A 30 -3.70 31.44 -26.16
CA PRO A 30 -3.26 32.18 -24.99
C PRO A 30 -3.84 33.60 -24.95
N THR A 31 -4.15 34.07 -23.75
CA THR A 31 -4.55 35.47 -23.52
C THR A 31 -3.36 36.41 -23.65
N HIS A 32 -2.20 35.96 -23.14
CA HIS A 32 -0.91 36.61 -23.33
C HIS A 32 0.10 35.57 -23.80
N SER A 33 0.71 35.78 -24.95
CA SER A 33 1.71 34.87 -25.53
C SER A 33 3.11 35.43 -25.38
N ASP A 34 4.10 34.53 -25.30
CA ASP A 34 5.53 34.84 -25.36
C ASP A 34 6.00 35.84 -24.28
N LEU A 35 5.43 35.76 -23.08
CA LEU A 35 5.86 36.55 -21.94
C LEU A 35 7.23 36.05 -21.48
N VAL A 36 8.25 36.91 -21.58
CA VAL A 36 9.62 36.58 -21.15
C VAL A 36 9.68 36.68 -19.62
N TYR A 37 9.96 35.56 -18.95
CA TYR A 37 10.09 35.53 -17.49
C TYR A 37 11.56 35.56 -17.04
N ALA A 38 12.50 35.16 -17.91
CA ALA A 38 13.93 35.27 -17.69
C ALA A 38 14.71 35.23 -19.01
N THR A 39 15.94 35.74 -19.02
CA THR A 39 16.89 35.57 -20.12
C THR A 39 18.16 34.93 -19.56
N VAL A 40 18.62 33.84 -20.21
CA VAL A 40 19.73 32.99 -19.75
C VAL A 40 20.73 32.73 -20.88
N PRO A 41 21.97 32.30 -20.59
CA PRO A 41 22.88 31.83 -21.63
C PRO A 41 22.35 30.54 -22.30
N GLY A 42 22.31 30.55 -23.63
CA GLY A 42 22.01 29.43 -24.51
C GLY A 42 23.26 28.83 -25.16
N VAL A 43 23.05 27.95 -26.15
CA VAL A 43 24.14 27.26 -26.86
C VAL A 43 25.12 28.25 -27.48
N GLY A 44 26.42 28.08 -27.21
CA GLY A 44 27.48 28.94 -27.72
C GLY A 44 27.50 30.35 -27.12
N GLY A 45 26.81 30.58 -25.99
CA GLY A 45 26.77 31.87 -25.29
C GLY A 45 25.79 32.89 -25.86
N ALA A 46 24.92 32.50 -26.79
CA ALA A 46 23.81 33.33 -27.24
C ALA A 46 22.82 33.56 -26.09
N GLN A 47 22.15 34.71 -26.03
CA GLN A 47 21.07 34.91 -25.06
C GLN A 47 19.83 34.10 -25.47
N LEU A 48 19.21 33.43 -24.50
CA LEU A 48 18.00 32.65 -24.64
C LEU A 48 16.93 33.24 -23.73
N ASP A 49 15.84 33.72 -24.33
CA ASP A 49 14.67 34.13 -23.57
C ASP A 49 13.84 32.91 -23.21
N LEU A 50 13.61 32.73 -21.91
CA LEU A 50 12.67 31.77 -21.37
C LEU A 50 11.30 32.43 -21.27
N LYS A 51 10.30 31.77 -21.86
CA LYS A 51 8.99 32.36 -22.12
C LYS A 51 7.88 31.53 -21.50
N LEU A 52 6.75 32.18 -21.27
CA LEU A 52 5.50 31.52 -20.91
C LEU A 52 4.33 32.08 -21.72
N ASP A 53 3.31 31.23 -21.86
CA ASP A 53 2.01 31.59 -22.40
C ASP A 53 0.97 31.54 -21.27
N LEU A 54 0.30 32.66 -21.03
CA LEU A 54 -0.70 32.81 -19.97
C LEU A 54 -2.11 32.75 -20.56
N TYR A 55 -2.92 31.84 -20.04
CA TYR A 55 -4.30 31.63 -20.42
C TYR A 55 -5.20 32.03 -19.26
N LEU A 56 -6.09 33.00 -19.50
CA LEU A 56 -7.02 33.51 -18.50
C LEU A 56 -8.47 33.16 -18.88
N PRO A 57 -9.34 32.86 -17.90
CA PRO A 57 -10.76 32.70 -18.16
C PRO A 57 -11.37 34.01 -18.67
N PRO A 58 -12.39 33.97 -19.55
CA PRO A 58 -12.92 35.16 -20.23
C PRO A 58 -13.66 36.16 -19.33
N SER A 59 -13.96 35.80 -18.08
CA SER A 59 -14.68 36.67 -17.11
C SER A 59 -14.36 36.28 -15.66
N PRO A 60 -13.17 36.59 -15.14
CA PRO A 60 -12.79 36.28 -13.77
C PRO A 60 -13.63 37.09 -12.76
N SER A 61 -14.04 36.44 -11.67
CA SER A 61 -14.81 37.06 -10.57
C SER A 61 -13.95 37.63 -9.44
N GLY A 62 -12.62 37.48 -9.53
CA GLY A 62 -11.63 37.90 -8.54
C GLY A 62 -10.22 37.41 -8.91
N PRO A 63 -9.22 37.55 -8.01
CA PRO A 63 -7.90 36.98 -8.21
C PRO A 63 -7.95 35.47 -8.51
N LEU A 64 -7.19 35.05 -9.52
CA LEU A 64 -7.28 33.70 -10.09
C LEU A 64 -6.28 32.74 -9.43
N PRO A 65 -6.71 31.54 -8.98
CA PRO A 65 -5.77 30.47 -8.72
C PRO A 65 -5.06 30.11 -10.04
N THR A 66 -3.76 29.85 -9.95
CA THR A 66 -2.91 29.69 -11.14
C THR A 66 -2.28 28.31 -11.16
N VAL A 67 -2.41 27.59 -12.27
CA VAL A 67 -1.69 26.33 -12.50
C VAL A 67 -0.53 26.58 -13.45
N ILE A 68 0.69 26.30 -12.98
CA ILE A 68 1.88 26.28 -13.82
C ILE A 68 1.91 24.95 -14.56
N TRP A 69 1.80 24.99 -15.89
CA TRP A 69 1.88 23.82 -16.75
C TRP A 69 3.31 23.66 -17.31
N ILE A 70 3.92 22.51 -17.05
CA ILE A 70 5.28 22.17 -17.48
C ILE A 70 5.19 21.05 -18.52
N HIS A 71 5.70 21.33 -19.71
CA HIS A 71 5.60 20.39 -20.82
C HIS A 71 6.52 19.17 -20.64
N GLY A 72 6.12 18.03 -21.19
CA GLY A 72 7.01 16.86 -21.35
C GLY A 72 7.99 17.02 -22.52
N GLY A 73 8.80 15.98 -22.74
CA GLY A 73 9.78 15.95 -23.84
C GLY A 73 11.15 15.38 -23.46
N GLY A 74 11.23 14.53 -22.43
CA GLY A 74 12.47 13.91 -21.96
C GLY A 74 13.56 14.91 -21.62
N TRP A 75 13.17 16.09 -21.13
CA TRP A 75 14.00 17.28 -20.93
C TRP A 75 14.80 17.76 -22.15
N ALA A 76 14.71 17.09 -23.30
CA ALA A 76 15.51 17.34 -24.50
C ALA A 76 14.72 18.13 -25.56
N GLY A 77 13.40 18.23 -25.40
CA GLY A 77 12.51 18.96 -26.30
C GLY A 77 11.20 19.37 -25.62
N GLY A 78 10.24 19.79 -26.44
CA GLY A 78 8.97 20.35 -26.00
C GLY A 78 8.95 21.88 -26.04
N SER A 79 7.80 22.46 -25.74
CA SER A 79 7.59 23.91 -25.63
C SER A 79 6.30 24.22 -24.87
N LYS A 80 6.18 25.44 -24.36
CA LYS A 80 4.95 26.03 -23.82
C LYS A 80 3.73 25.96 -24.75
N PHE A 81 3.92 25.70 -26.05
CA PHE A 81 2.85 25.57 -27.04
C PHE A 81 3.02 24.30 -27.92
N PRO A 82 1.93 23.58 -28.26
CA PRO A 82 0.53 23.78 -27.83
C PRO A 82 0.29 23.34 -26.38
N SER A 83 -0.50 24.11 -25.62
CA SER A 83 -0.84 23.75 -24.24
C SER A 83 -2.12 22.90 -24.16
N THR A 84 -2.20 22.07 -23.13
CA THR A 84 -3.41 21.33 -22.71
C THR A 84 -4.29 22.16 -21.77
N ALA A 85 -4.10 23.48 -21.71
CA ALA A 85 -4.66 24.38 -20.71
C ALA A 85 -6.19 24.50 -20.73
N ALA A 86 -6.84 24.24 -21.87
CA ALA A 86 -8.24 24.57 -22.09
C ALA A 86 -9.20 24.08 -20.99
N PRO A 87 -9.11 22.83 -20.47
CA PRO A 87 -10.05 22.38 -19.44
C PRO A 87 -9.86 23.08 -18.09
N LEU A 88 -8.63 23.41 -17.69
CA LEU A 88 -8.36 24.17 -16.46
C LEU A 88 -8.82 25.63 -16.60
N VAL A 89 -8.60 26.26 -17.75
CA VAL A 89 -9.06 27.62 -18.04
C VAL A 89 -10.59 27.68 -18.00
N LEU A 90 -11.27 26.66 -18.55
CA LEU A 90 -12.73 26.55 -18.49
C LEU A 90 -13.26 26.26 -17.07
N ALA A 91 -12.44 25.67 -16.20
CA ALA A 91 -12.74 25.48 -14.79
C ALA A 91 -12.47 26.73 -13.93
N GLY A 92 -11.94 27.82 -14.51
CA GLY A 92 -11.74 29.09 -13.82
C GLY A 92 -10.32 29.35 -13.32
N TYR A 93 -9.35 28.53 -13.73
CA TYR A 93 -7.94 28.75 -13.42
C TYR A 93 -7.27 29.67 -14.44
N ALA A 94 -6.31 30.47 -13.97
CA ALA A 94 -5.24 30.91 -14.84
C ALA A 94 -4.31 29.72 -15.11
N VAL A 95 -3.84 29.55 -16.35
CA VAL A 95 -2.82 28.54 -16.67
C VAL A 95 -1.62 29.22 -17.28
N ALA A 96 -0.45 29.03 -16.69
CA ALA A 96 0.82 29.52 -17.21
C ALA A 96 1.62 28.33 -17.77
N SER A 97 1.65 28.19 -19.08
CA SER A 97 2.45 27.15 -19.77
C SER A 97 3.85 27.70 -20.01
N ILE A 98 4.89 27.05 -19.49
CA ILE A 98 6.26 27.60 -19.46
C ILE A 98 7.21 26.81 -20.39
N ASP A 99 8.16 27.49 -21.02
CA ASP A 99 9.37 26.87 -21.57
C ASP A 99 10.40 26.68 -20.44
N TYR A 100 11.36 25.78 -20.59
CA TYR A 100 12.56 25.66 -19.73
C TYR A 100 13.78 25.29 -20.58
N ARG A 101 15.01 25.52 -20.10
CA ARG A 101 16.23 25.08 -20.79
C ARG A 101 16.25 23.57 -20.92
N VAL A 102 16.16 23.06 -22.15
CA VAL A 102 16.34 21.63 -22.42
C VAL A 102 17.77 21.17 -22.13
N SER A 103 17.96 19.87 -21.86
CA SER A 103 19.23 19.25 -21.42
C SER A 103 20.39 19.47 -22.39
N GLY A 104 20.10 19.60 -23.69
CA GLY A 104 21.10 19.96 -24.71
C GLY A 104 21.64 21.40 -24.61
N ILE A 105 20.99 22.26 -23.81
CA ILE A 105 21.43 23.64 -23.54
C ILE A 105 22.17 23.71 -22.21
N ALA A 106 21.61 23.11 -21.16
CA ALA A 106 22.22 23.07 -19.83
C ALA A 106 21.79 21.78 -19.08
N PRO A 107 22.71 21.12 -18.37
CA PRO A 107 22.36 19.97 -17.53
C PRO A 107 21.63 20.40 -16.24
N TRP A 108 21.14 19.41 -15.51
CA TRP A 108 20.58 19.55 -14.17
C TRP A 108 21.53 20.35 -13.25
N PRO A 109 21.03 21.26 -12.39
CA PRO A 109 19.62 21.58 -12.09
C PRO A 109 18.99 22.74 -12.89
N ALA A 110 19.52 23.09 -14.07
CA ALA A 110 19.07 24.26 -14.83
C ALA A 110 17.55 24.30 -15.11
N GLN A 111 16.94 23.14 -15.38
CA GLN A 111 15.52 22.99 -15.64
C GLN A 111 14.68 23.41 -14.43
N MET A 112 15.10 23.04 -13.22
CA MET A 112 14.41 23.39 -11.99
C MET A 112 14.55 24.88 -11.67
N HIS A 113 15.74 25.44 -11.88
CA HIS A 113 15.96 26.89 -11.74
C HIS A 113 15.00 27.70 -12.62
N ASP A 114 14.76 27.22 -13.84
CA ASP A 114 13.87 27.86 -14.80
C ASP A 114 12.40 27.77 -14.37
N CYS A 115 11.97 26.61 -13.85
CA CYS A 115 10.61 26.42 -13.33
C CYS A 115 10.35 27.32 -12.11
N LYS A 116 11.29 27.37 -11.16
CA LYS A 116 11.19 28.24 -9.97
C LYS A 116 11.23 29.72 -10.36
N ALA A 117 12.05 30.11 -11.33
CA ALA A 117 12.06 31.48 -11.85
C ALA A 117 10.71 31.88 -12.47
N ALA A 118 10.04 30.97 -13.19
CA ALA A 118 8.71 31.23 -13.72
C ALA A 118 7.67 31.43 -12.61
N VAL A 119 7.69 30.62 -11.55
CA VAL A 119 6.83 30.80 -10.37
C VAL A 119 7.06 32.16 -9.71
N ARG A 120 8.32 32.52 -9.44
CA ARG A 120 8.70 33.81 -8.85
C ARG A 120 8.23 34.98 -9.72
N TRP A 121 8.41 34.88 -11.04
CA TRP A 121 7.96 35.90 -11.98
C TRP A 121 6.44 36.06 -12.00
N LEU A 122 5.69 34.94 -12.02
CA LEU A 122 4.22 34.97 -11.98
C LEU A 122 3.72 35.60 -10.67
N ARG A 123 4.37 35.29 -9.54
CA ARG A 123 4.04 35.84 -8.23
C ARG A 123 4.31 37.36 -8.17
N ALA A 124 5.47 37.80 -8.64
CA ALA A 124 5.81 39.22 -8.76
C ALA A 124 4.84 40.00 -9.66
N ASN A 125 4.27 39.34 -10.68
CA ASN A 125 3.37 39.94 -11.65
C ASN A 125 1.89 39.61 -11.39
N ALA A 126 1.55 39.03 -10.23
CA ALA A 126 0.20 38.56 -9.94
C ALA A 126 -0.85 39.67 -10.06
N ALA A 127 -0.58 40.86 -9.51
CA ALA A 127 -1.47 42.01 -9.61
C ALA A 127 -1.68 42.48 -11.05
N THR A 128 -0.66 42.39 -11.91
CA THR A 128 -0.73 42.79 -13.32
C THR A 128 -1.69 41.91 -14.11
N TYR A 129 -1.68 40.60 -13.83
CA TYR A 129 -2.45 39.62 -14.58
C TYR A 129 -3.70 39.11 -13.83
N GLY A 130 -4.01 39.68 -12.66
CA GLY A 130 -5.16 39.28 -11.85
C GLY A 130 -5.04 37.88 -11.24
N LEU A 131 -3.81 37.46 -10.92
CA LEU A 131 -3.52 36.17 -10.28
C LEU A 131 -3.57 36.31 -8.76
N ASP A 132 -3.83 35.19 -8.09
CA ASP A 132 -3.73 35.07 -6.65
C ASP A 132 -2.37 34.44 -6.26
N PRO A 133 -1.42 35.22 -5.70
CA PRO A 133 -0.05 34.77 -5.47
C PRO A 133 0.08 33.64 -4.43
N ASP A 134 -0.97 33.41 -3.63
CA ASP A 134 -1.01 32.40 -2.57
C ASP A 134 -1.68 31.09 -3.03
N ARG A 135 -2.17 31.02 -4.28
CA ARG A 135 -2.91 29.87 -4.82
C ARG A 135 -2.32 29.38 -6.14
N PHE A 136 -1.06 28.96 -6.10
CA PHE A 136 -0.34 28.43 -7.25
C PHE A 136 -0.21 26.91 -7.17
N GLY A 137 -0.72 26.19 -8.16
CA GLY A 137 -0.46 24.76 -8.34
C GLY A 137 0.55 24.51 -9.46
N ALA A 138 1.17 23.33 -9.47
CA ALA A 138 2.00 22.87 -10.59
C ALA A 138 1.41 21.62 -11.22
N SER A 139 1.56 21.49 -12.54
CA SER A 139 1.21 20.26 -13.24
C SER A 139 2.09 20.08 -14.46
N GLY A 140 2.34 18.84 -14.85
CA GLY A 140 3.09 18.53 -16.04
C GLY A 140 3.03 17.07 -16.39
N SER A 141 3.55 16.73 -17.57
CA SER A 141 3.57 15.35 -18.07
C SER A 141 4.99 14.85 -18.32
N SER A 142 5.29 13.59 -18.04
CA SER A 142 6.61 12.98 -18.29
C SER A 142 7.71 13.81 -17.62
N ALA A 143 8.75 14.23 -18.35
CA ALA A 143 9.76 15.17 -17.86
C ALA A 143 9.19 16.44 -17.18
N GLY A 144 8.03 16.93 -17.60
CA GLY A 144 7.36 18.07 -16.94
C GLY A 144 6.63 17.67 -15.65
N GLY A 145 6.18 16.42 -15.56
CA GLY A 145 5.63 15.82 -14.34
C GLY A 145 6.70 15.65 -13.27
N HIS A 146 7.90 15.18 -13.66
CA HIS A 146 9.12 15.20 -12.84
C HIS A 146 9.39 16.59 -12.26
N LEU A 147 9.45 17.61 -13.12
CA LEU A 147 9.71 18.98 -12.70
C LEU A 147 8.59 19.55 -11.81
N ALA A 148 7.33 19.18 -12.06
CA ALA A 148 6.20 19.59 -11.21
C ALA A 148 6.29 18.93 -9.82
N ALA A 149 6.61 17.64 -9.76
CA ALA A 149 6.79 16.90 -8.51
C ALA A 149 7.95 17.47 -7.69
N PHE A 150 9.11 17.67 -8.33
CA PHE A 150 10.28 18.25 -7.68
C PHE A 150 10.05 19.70 -7.25
N LEU A 151 9.29 20.49 -8.02
CA LEU A 151 8.89 21.84 -7.61
C LEU A 151 8.03 21.84 -6.33
N GLY A 152 7.16 20.83 -6.17
CA GLY A 152 6.36 20.63 -4.96
C GLY A 152 7.18 20.25 -3.74
N THR A 153 8.08 19.27 -3.86
CA THR A 153 8.90 18.78 -2.74
C THR A 153 10.07 19.70 -2.39
N SER A 154 10.48 20.59 -3.31
CA SER A 154 11.57 21.55 -3.08
C SER A 154 11.09 22.92 -2.57
N GLY A 155 9.93 22.97 -1.94
CA GLY A 155 9.37 24.21 -1.39
C GLY A 155 10.28 24.84 -0.34
N GLY A 156 10.85 26.01 -0.60
CA GLY A 156 11.74 26.71 0.35
C GLY A 156 13.07 25.98 0.62
N VAL A 157 13.49 25.09 -0.26
CA VAL A 157 14.79 24.40 -0.20
C VAL A 157 15.79 25.13 -1.10
N ASP A 158 16.83 25.69 -0.49
CA ASP A 158 17.91 26.38 -1.23
C ASP A 158 18.87 25.38 -1.88
N THR A 159 19.32 24.38 -1.13
CA THR A 159 20.33 23.40 -1.56
C THR A 159 19.96 21.99 -1.14
N LEU A 160 20.23 21.01 -2.00
CA LEU A 160 20.13 19.59 -1.69
C LEU A 160 21.52 18.96 -1.65
N GLY A 161 21.80 18.16 -0.62
CA GLY A 161 23.02 17.37 -0.50
C GLY A 161 22.70 15.87 -0.53
N VAL A 162 23.36 15.13 -1.40
CA VAL A 162 23.31 13.66 -1.47
C VAL A 162 24.74 13.14 -1.49
N GLY A 163 25.14 12.42 -0.45
CA GLY A 163 26.52 11.95 -0.29
C GLY A 163 27.52 13.11 -0.29
N GLY A 164 28.52 13.06 -1.18
CA GLY A 164 29.51 14.12 -1.36
C GLY A 164 29.10 15.22 -2.34
N VAL A 165 27.93 15.13 -2.96
CA VAL A 165 27.43 16.09 -3.95
C VAL A 165 26.41 17.04 -3.32
N SER A 166 26.51 18.32 -3.66
CA SER A 166 25.49 19.32 -3.29
C SER A 166 25.15 20.18 -4.50
N VAL A 167 23.86 20.42 -4.70
CA VAL A 167 23.33 21.24 -5.80
C VAL A 167 22.49 22.39 -5.25
N ASP A 168 22.57 23.55 -5.92
CA ASP A 168 21.64 24.66 -5.75
C ASP A 168 20.31 24.28 -6.40
N VAL A 169 19.25 24.23 -5.61
CA VAL A 169 17.90 23.85 -6.06
C VAL A 169 17.07 25.08 -6.39
N GLU A 170 17.21 26.18 -5.63
CA GLU A 170 16.40 27.38 -5.81
C GLU A 170 16.78 28.19 -7.05
N GLY A 171 18.09 28.26 -7.32
CA GLY A 171 18.67 28.94 -8.47
C GLY A 171 18.56 30.46 -8.43
N THR A 172 19.34 31.12 -9.29
CA THR A 172 19.41 32.58 -9.40
C THR A 172 18.89 33.13 -10.73
N VAL A 173 18.06 32.34 -11.41
CA VAL A 173 17.47 32.72 -12.71
C VAL A 173 16.35 33.76 -12.51
N GLY A 174 16.39 34.82 -13.32
CA GLY A 174 15.45 35.93 -13.30
C GLY A 174 15.71 36.98 -12.20
N ASP A 175 14.94 38.07 -12.22
CA ASP A 175 15.18 39.23 -11.36
C ASP A 175 14.35 39.23 -10.05
N HIS A 176 13.45 38.26 -9.89
CA HIS A 176 12.47 38.21 -8.79
C HIS A 176 12.88 37.27 -7.65
N LEU A 177 14.17 37.28 -7.27
CA LEU A 177 14.73 36.33 -6.28
C LEU A 177 14.17 36.48 -4.86
N GLY A 178 13.48 37.59 -4.55
CA GLY A 178 12.82 37.80 -3.26
C GLY A 178 11.42 37.19 -3.17
N GLU A 179 10.86 36.74 -4.29
CA GLU A 179 9.57 36.05 -4.29
C GLU A 179 9.75 34.57 -3.96
N SER A 180 8.77 33.99 -3.25
CA SER A 180 8.74 32.54 -3.03
C SER A 180 8.65 31.79 -4.36
N SER A 181 9.20 30.58 -4.42
CA SER A 181 9.00 29.61 -5.51
C SER A 181 8.04 28.46 -5.15
N ARG A 182 7.45 28.48 -3.94
CA ARG A 182 6.54 27.43 -3.45
C ARG A 182 5.23 27.37 -4.25
N VAL A 183 4.73 26.15 -4.42
CA VAL A 183 3.40 25.82 -4.94
C VAL A 183 2.57 25.10 -3.88
N GLN A 184 1.25 25.22 -3.95
CA GLN A 184 0.28 24.74 -2.95
C GLN A 184 -0.38 23.41 -3.32
N ALA A 185 -0.21 22.92 -4.54
CA ALA A 185 -0.77 21.66 -5.01
C ALA A 185 -0.02 21.17 -6.25
N VAL A 186 0.19 19.85 -6.40
CA VAL A 186 0.87 19.26 -7.58
C VAL A 186 0.03 18.17 -8.23
N ALA A 187 -0.15 18.25 -9.55
CA ALA A 187 -0.69 17.16 -10.37
C ALA A 187 0.36 16.66 -11.37
N ASP A 188 0.99 15.53 -11.03
CA ASP A 188 2.02 14.88 -11.84
C ASP A 188 1.41 13.82 -12.76
N TYR A 189 1.63 13.95 -14.06
CA TYR A 189 1.26 12.95 -15.05
C TYR A 189 2.50 12.16 -15.46
N TYR A 190 2.62 10.92 -14.95
CA TYR A 190 3.64 9.93 -15.30
C TYR A 190 5.08 10.49 -15.34
N GLY A 191 5.42 11.31 -14.33
CA GLY A 191 6.77 11.83 -14.16
C GLY A 191 7.76 10.76 -13.72
N PRO A 192 8.97 10.71 -14.30
CA PRO A 192 10.07 9.93 -13.73
C PRO A 192 10.54 10.57 -12.41
N THR A 193 10.93 9.75 -11.43
CA THR A 193 11.26 10.17 -10.07
C THR A 193 12.68 9.74 -9.72
N ASP A 194 12.90 8.46 -9.44
CA ASP A 194 14.22 7.88 -9.20
C ASP A 194 14.78 7.27 -10.50
N PHE A 195 15.67 8.03 -11.14
CA PHE A 195 16.31 7.63 -12.39
C PHE A 195 17.15 6.36 -12.25
N LEU A 196 17.73 6.08 -11.07
CA LEU A 196 18.54 4.86 -10.86
C LEU A 196 17.69 3.59 -10.89
N ARG A 197 16.36 3.72 -10.73
CA ARG A 197 15.39 2.63 -10.77
C ARG A 197 14.70 2.45 -12.12
N MET A 198 14.85 3.39 -13.05
CA MET A 198 14.09 3.38 -14.31
C MET A 198 14.36 2.16 -15.20
N SER A 199 15.54 1.54 -15.09
CA SER A 199 15.91 0.33 -15.83
C SER A 199 15.61 -0.97 -15.07
N MET A 200 14.99 -0.90 -13.88
CA MET A 200 14.63 -2.10 -13.10
C MET A 200 13.41 -2.84 -13.65
N LEU A 201 12.59 -2.16 -14.47
CA LEU A 201 11.43 -2.73 -15.15
C LEU A 201 11.56 -2.56 -16.67
N PRO A 202 10.87 -3.39 -17.48
CA PRO A 202 10.90 -3.25 -18.93
C PRO A 202 10.43 -1.87 -19.40
N SER A 203 11.25 -1.23 -20.23
CA SER A 203 10.95 0.04 -20.91
C SER A 203 11.42 -0.07 -22.36
N MET A 204 10.79 0.70 -23.26
CA MET A 204 11.24 0.86 -24.64
C MET A 204 12.52 1.71 -24.74
N ILE A 205 12.86 2.42 -23.65
CA ILE A 205 14.07 3.23 -23.49
C ILE A 205 15.00 2.48 -22.55
N ASP A 206 16.25 2.30 -22.97
CA ASP A 206 17.31 1.88 -22.05
C ASP A 206 17.80 3.13 -21.30
N HIS A 207 17.29 3.32 -20.08
CA HIS A 207 17.50 4.54 -19.29
C HIS A 207 18.94 4.64 -18.75
N ASP A 208 19.68 3.53 -18.70
CA ASP A 208 21.07 3.49 -18.24
C ASP A 208 22.08 3.90 -19.32
N LEU A 209 21.66 3.98 -20.59
CA LEU A 209 22.55 4.43 -21.67
C LEU A 209 23.01 5.87 -21.44
N PHE A 210 24.25 6.13 -21.85
CA PHE A 210 24.86 7.46 -21.73
C PHE A 210 24.09 8.55 -22.52
N ASP A 211 23.31 8.15 -23.53
CA ASP A 211 22.49 9.04 -24.36
C ASP A 211 20.99 8.94 -24.05
N SER A 212 20.61 8.29 -22.95
CA SER A 212 19.25 8.34 -22.41
C SER A 212 18.84 9.77 -22.05
N PRO A 213 17.53 10.09 -22.02
CA PRO A 213 17.04 11.39 -21.57
C PRO A 213 17.58 11.77 -20.18
N GLU A 214 17.63 10.82 -19.26
CA GLU A 214 18.08 10.99 -17.87
C GLU A 214 19.59 11.29 -17.82
N SER A 215 20.41 10.50 -18.53
CA SER A 215 21.85 10.71 -18.60
C SER A 215 22.21 12.06 -19.25
N LYS A 216 21.44 12.50 -20.25
CA LYS A 216 21.59 13.84 -20.85
C LYS A 216 21.17 14.95 -19.90
N LEU A 217 20.10 14.75 -19.13
CA LEU A 217 19.67 15.69 -18.10
C LEU A 217 20.77 15.85 -17.04
N ILE A 218 21.25 14.76 -16.47
CA ILE A 218 22.30 14.78 -15.43
C ILE A 218 23.65 15.27 -15.99
N GLY A 219 23.89 15.08 -17.29
CA GLY A 219 25.17 15.40 -17.93
C GLY A 219 26.25 14.34 -17.69
N ALA A 220 25.86 13.18 -17.18
CA ALA A 220 26.70 12.00 -16.93
C ALA A 220 25.84 10.73 -17.01
N PRO A 221 26.42 9.55 -17.30
CA PRO A 221 25.70 8.28 -17.21
C PRO A 221 25.15 8.07 -15.79
N ILE A 222 23.83 7.88 -15.66
CA ILE A 222 23.14 7.93 -14.36
C ILE A 222 23.67 6.91 -13.34
N GLN A 223 23.99 5.69 -13.78
CA GLN A 223 24.55 4.62 -12.93
C GLN A 223 26.00 4.88 -12.51
N ALA A 224 26.74 5.72 -13.25
CA ALA A 224 28.12 6.07 -12.95
C ALA A 224 28.25 7.31 -12.04
N ALA A 225 27.16 8.07 -11.86
CA ALA A 225 27.10 9.28 -11.05
C ALA A 225 25.92 9.26 -10.05
N PRO A 226 25.74 8.20 -9.24
CA PRO A 226 24.50 7.97 -8.48
C PRO A 226 24.17 9.11 -7.50
N GLU A 227 25.16 9.68 -6.81
CA GLU A 227 24.93 10.81 -5.89
C GLU A 227 24.40 12.04 -6.61
N LEU A 228 24.95 12.37 -7.79
CA LEU A 228 24.45 13.49 -8.61
C LEU A 228 23.08 13.18 -9.19
N THR A 229 22.85 11.94 -9.66
CA THR A 229 21.56 11.49 -10.19
C THR A 229 20.45 11.64 -9.16
N LEU A 230 20.68 11.21 -7.92
CA LEU A 230 19.71 11.33 -6.83
C LEU A 230 19.40 12.79 -6.47
N THR A 231 20.26 13.76 -6.80
CA THR A 231 19.88 15.18 -6.61
C THR A 231 18.74 15.64 -7.52
N ALA A 232 18.36 14.85 -8.53
CA ALA A 232 17.20 15.07 -9.37
C ALA A 232 15.97 14.24 -8.95
N ASP A 233 16.08 13.42 -7.91
CA ASP A 233 15.00 12.59 -7.42
C ASP A 233 14.17 13.35 -6.36
N PRO A 234 12.86 13.59 -6.61
CA PRO A 234 12.01 14.32 -5.67
C PRO A 234 11.82 13.60 -4.33
N THR A 235 12.06 12.28 -4.23
CA THR A 235 11.95 11.54 -2.96
C THR A 235 12.99 11.98 -1.93
N GLN A 236 14.12 12.55 -2.38
CA GLN A 236 15.20 13.04 -1.50
C GLN A 236 14.80 14.27 -0.67
N LEU A 237 13.68 14.92 -1.02
CA LEU A 237 13.23 16.17 -0.42
C LEU A 237 11.91 16.04 0.35
N LEU A 238 11.35 14.82 0.42
CA LEU A 238 10.04 14.61 1.02
C LEU A 238 9.97 15.11 2.46
N SER A 239 8.93 15.88 2.74
CA SER A 239 8.69 16.51 4.02
C SER A 239 7.18 16.56 4.31
N ARG A 240 6.82 16.57 5.59
CA ARG A 240 5.42 16.77 6.00
C ARG A 240 4.86 18.15 5.63
N ASP A 241 5.74 19.08 5.26
CA ASP A 241 5.42 20.41 4.73
C ASP A 241 5.10 20.40 3.23
N ASP A 242 5.23 19.26 2.55
CA ASP A 242 4.94 19.17 1.12
C ASP A 242 3.45 19.39 0.84
N PRO A 243 3.11 20.04 -0.29
CA PRO A 243 1.71 20.21 -0.67
C PRO A 243 1.03 18.85 -0.93
N PRO A 244 -0.30 18.79 -1.05
CA PRO A 244 -0.99 17.61 -1.57
C PRO A 244 -0.55 17.33 -3.02
N PHE A 245 -0.41 16.04 -3.37
CA PHE A 245 -0.11 15.57 -4.73
C PHE A 245 -1.23 14.69 -5.26
N LYS A 246 -1.43 14.78 -6.58
CA LYS A 246 -2.15 13.81 -7.39
C LYS A 246 -1.22 13.26 -8.47
N LEU A 247 -0.86 12.00 -8.35
CA LEU A 247 -0.02 11.27 -9.29
C LEU A 247 -0.91 10.47 -10.24
N ILE A 248 -0.72 10.61 -11.55
CA ILE A 248 -1.58 9.99 -12.57
C ILE A 248 -0.69 9.26 -13.57
N HIS A 249 -0.76 7.93 -13.60
CA HIS A 249 0.18 7.12 -14.37
C HIS A 249 -0.50 5.89 -14.97
N GLY A 250 -0.20 5.60 -16.24
CA GLY A 250 -0.66 4.39 -16.91
C GLY A 250 0.08 3.14 -16.46
N THR A 251 -0.63 2.05 -16.21
CA THR A 251 0.00 0.79 -15.74
C THR A 251 0.78 0.06 -16.83
N ALA A 252 0.57 0.43 -18.10
CA ALA A 252 1.28 -0.11 -19.27
C ALA A 252 2.17 0.96 -19.94
N ASP A 253 2.57 2.00 -19.19
CA ASP A 253 3.53 2.99 -19.67
C ASP A 253 4.88 2.33 -19.94
N ASN A 254 5.27 2.31 -21.22
CA ASN A 254 6.49 1.67 -21.69
C ASN A 254 7.64 2.66 -21.87
N SER A 255 7.47 3.94 -21.50
CA SER A 255 8.50 4.98 -21.60
C SER A 255 8.97 5.43 -20.22
N VAL A 256 8.05 5.60 -19.26
CA VAL A 256 8.38 5.81 -17.85
C VAL A 256 7.69 4.67 -17.09
N PRO A 257 8.42 3.80 -16.39
CA PRO A 257 7.77 2.71 -15.67
C PRO A 257 6.82 3.21 -14.58
N PHE A 258 5.66 2.55 -14.43
CA PHE A 258 4.66 2.86 -13.40
C PHE A 258 5.24 2.87 -11.97
N ASP A 259 6.27 2.04 -11.70
CA ASP A 259 7.03 2.03 -10.44
C ASP A 259 7.53 3.41 -10.02
N GLN A 260 7.77 4.34 -10.95
CA GLN A 260 8.25 5.68 -10.62
C GLN A 260 7.23 6.48 -9.80
N SER A 261 5.95 6.48 -10.22
CA SER A 261 4.88 7.13 -9.45
C SER A 261 4.51 6.33 -8.20
N GLU A 262 4.54 5.00 -8.27
CA GLU A 262 4.27 4.14 -7.12
C GLU A 262 5.33 4.30 -6.03
N HIS A 263 6.60 4.39 -6.39
CA HIS A 263 7.72 4.59 -5.47
C HIS A 263 7.63 5.94 -4.75
N LEU A 264 7.37 7.02 -5.48
CA LEU A 264 7.18 8.35 -4.87
C LEU A 264 5.96 8.35 -3.92
N TRP A 265 4.84 7.77 -4.37
CA TRP A 265 3.63 7.66 -3.56
C TRP A 265 3.83 6.86 -2.27
N ARG A 266 4.41 5.65 -2.37
CA ARG A 266 4.67 4.79 -1.21
C ARG A 266 5.63 5.47 -0.25
N THR A 267 6.70 6.08 -0.75
CA THR A 267 7.68 6.78 0.11
C THR A 267 7.01 7.93 0.86
N ALA A 268 6.22 8.77 0.17
CA ALA A 268 5.47 9.85 0.78
C ALA A 268 4.50 9.34 1.87
N ARG A 269 3.76 8.26 1.59
CA ARG A 269 2.77 7.70 2.51
C ARG A 269 3.38 6.99 3.71
N GLU A 270 4.29 6.05 3.46
CA GLU A 270 4.80 5.11 4.47
C GLU A 270 5.90 5.73 5.33
N VAL A 271 6.76 6.57 4.75
CA VAL A 271 7.89 7.18 5.47
C VAL A 271 7.49 8.53 6.07
N HIS A 272 6.73 9.34 5.34
CA HIS A 272 6.43 10.72 5.76
C HIS A 272 5.00 10.91 6.27
N GLY A 273 4.10 9.96 6.04
CA GLY A 273 2.69 10.05 6.47
C GLY A 273 1.86 11.02 5.62
N LEU A 274 2.27 11.26 4.37
CA LEU A 274 1.57 12.14 3.43
C LEU A 274 0.47 11.36 2.71
N ASP A 275 -0.76 11.87 2.75
CA ASP A 275 -1.93 11.24 2.11
C ASP A 275 -2.11 11.77 0.67
N TRP A 276 -1.21 11.37 -0.21
CA TRP A 276 -1.26 11.73 -1.64
C TRP A 276 -2.16 10.77 -2.43
N GLU A 277 -2.74 11.25 -3.52
CA GLU A 277 -3.58 10.43 -4.41
C GLU A 277 -2.72 9.83 -5.54
N LEU A 278 -2.77 8.50 -5.72
CA LEU A 278 -2.22 7.82 -6.90
C LEU A 278 -3.38 7.26 -7.74
N VAL A 279 -3.47 7.72 -8.99
CA VAL A 279 -4.43 7.27 -9.98
C VAL A 279 -3.69 6.41 -11.01
N ALA A 280 -3.78 5.10 -10.84
CA ALA A 280 -3.37 4.13 -11.84
C ALA A 280 -4.42 4.11 -12.97
N ILE A 281 -3.98 4.31 -14.21
CA ILE A 281 -4.84 4.15 -15.40
C ILE A 281 -4.61 2.75 -15.96
N PRO A 282 -5.55 1.80 -15.77
CA PRO A 282 -5.39 0.43 -16.25
C PRO A 282 -5.15 0.42 -17.76
N ASP A 283 -4.13 -0.32 -18.18
CA ASP A 283 -3.67 -0.44 -19.57
C ASP A 283 -3.27 0.90 -20.23
N GLY A 284 -3.18 1.97 -19.44
CA GLY A 284 -2.75 3.28 -19.90
C GLY A 284 -1.27 3.24 -20.29
N GLY A 285 -0.93 3.80 -21.45
CA GLY A 285 0.46 3.98 -21.87
C GLY A 285 1.05 5.32 -21.40
N HIS A 286 2.05 5.84 -22.12
CA HIS A 286 2.67 7.15 -21.89
C HIS A 286 1.77 8.33 -22.33
N GLY A 287 0.62 8.47 -21.66
CA GLY A 287 -0.47 9.36 -22.03
C GLY A 287 -1.58 8.66 -22.84
N GLY A 288 -2.51 9.46 -23.39
CA GLY A 288 -3.64 8.95 -24.19
C GLY A 288 -5.00 9.01 -23.49
N PRO A 289 -5.97 8.16 -23.86
CA PRO A 289 -7.27 8.07 -23.20
C PRO A 289 -7.11 7.81 -21.69
N GLY A 290 -7.89 8.51 -20.85
CA GLY A 290 -7.78 8.44 -19.39
C GLY A 290 -6.98 9.58 -18.75
N PHE A 291 -6.00 10.15 -19.46
CA PHE A 291 -5.14 11.24 -18.97
C PHE A 291 -5.76 12.64 -19.17
N GLY A 292 -7.10 12.74 -19.12
CA GLY A 292 -7.78 14.02 -19.28
C GLY A 292 -7.50 14.96 -18.11
N ILE A 293 -6.92 16.14 -18.38
CA ILE A 293 -6.60 17.13 -17.36
C ILE A 293 -7.82 17.65 -16.57
N GLY A 294 -9.04 17.37 -17.03
CA GLY A 294 -10.27 17.60 -16.27
C GLY A 294 -10.34 16.84 -14.94
N HIS A 295 -9.64 15.70 -14.80
CA HIS A 295 -9.54 14.98 -13.52
C HIS A 295 -8.68 15.75 -12.49
N ALA A 296 -7.68 16.50 -12.94
CA ALA A 296 -6.91 17.38 -12.05
C ALA A 296 -7.64 18.69 -11.74
N ALA A 297 -8.52 19.19 -12.62
CA ALA A 297 -9.27 20.42 -12.38
C ALA A 297 -10.14 20.34 -11.11
N ALA A 298 -10.94 19.27 -10.98
CA ALA A 298 -11.78 19.05 -9.80
C ALA A 298 -10.95 18.83 -8.52
N TRP A 299 -9.75 18.28 -8.65
CA TRP A 299 -8.83 18.12 -7.54
C TRP A 299 -8.20 19.46 -7.13
N PHE A 300 -7.76 20.27 -8.09
CA PHE A 300 -7.30 21.64 -7.83
C PHE A 300 -8.40 22.51 -7.21
N ASP A 301 -9.69 22.28 -7.52
CA ASP A 301 -10.80 23.04 -6.92
C ASP A 301 -10.84 22.88 -5.39
N VAL A 302 -10.43 21.72 -4.90
CA VAL A 302 -10.33 21.44 -3.46
C VAL A 302 -9.03 22.01 -2.89
N HIS A 303 -7.90 21.80 -3.57
CA HIS A 303 -6.59 22.07 -3.01
C HIS A 303 -6.09 23.51 -3.22
N LEU A 304 -6.66 24.25 -4.17
CA LEU A 304 -6.40 25.67 -4.43
C LEU A 304 -7.63 26.56 -4.13
N ALA A 305 -8.59 26.05 -3.34
CA ALA A 305 -9.63 26.89 -2.77
C ALA A 305 -9.02 27.98 -1.86
N PRO A 306 -9.61 29.18 -1.74
CA PRO A 306 -9.19 30.19 -0.78
C PRO A 306 -9.18 29.61 0.65
N ARG A 307 -8.02 29.61 1.32
CA ARG A 307 -7.88 29.19 2.73
C ARG A 307 -7.48 30.36 3.60
N ASP A 308 -8.46 31.08 4.11
CA ASP A 308 -8.23 32.21 5.03
C ASP A 308 -8.09 31.76 6.50
N THR A 309 -8.02 30.45 6.77
CA THR A 309 -8.02 29.87 8.12
C THR A 309 -6.74 29.08 8.39
N THR A 310 -6.01 29.45 9.44
CA THR A 310 -4.91 28.65 10.01
C THR A 310 -5.32 28.04 11.35
N VAL A 311 -4.73 26.91 11.75
CA VAL A 311 -5.03 26.20 13.01
C VAL A 311 -3.73 25.84 13.74
N GLY A 312 -3.73 25.97 15.08
CA GLY A 312 -2.63 25.58 15.97
C GLY A 312 -3.11 24.88 17.25
N ILE A 313 -2.19 24.22 17.96
CA ILE A 313 -2.45 23.51 19.23
C ILE A 313 -1.54 24.01 20.36
N GLU A 314 -2.08 24.15 21.57
CA GLU A 314 -1.36 24.57 22.78
C GLU A 314 -1.70 23.65 23.96
N LEU A 315 -0.70 23.29 24.78
CA LEU A 315 -0.91 22.61 26.06
C LEU A 315 -1.27 23.63 27.14
N LEU A 316 -2.45 23.50 27.74
CA LEU A 316 -2.87 24.36 28.85
C LEU A 316 -2.48 23.77 30.22
N SER A 317 -2.61 22.46 30.39
CA SER A 317 -2.24 21.73 31.61
C SER A 317 -1.99 20.25 31.36
N SER A 318 -1.04 19.66 32.09
CA SER A 318 -0.72 18.23 32.01
C SER A 318 -1.73 17.39 32.82
N PRO A 319 -2.12 16.20 32.32
CA PRO A 319 -2.92 15.22 33.08
C PRO A 319 -2.06 14.41 34.05
N GLY A 320 -2.70 13.81 35.04
CA GLY A 320 -2.13 12.72 35.84
C GLY A 320 -3.24 12.00 36.58
N GLU A 321 -3.09 10.70 36.80
CA GLU A 321 -4.15 9.86 37.37
C GLU A 321 -4.64 10.45 38.71
N GLY A 322 -3.72 10.74 39.63
CA GLY A 322 -4.02 11.42 40.89
C GLY A 322 -4.12 12.95 40.84
N ALA A 323 -3.70 13.58 39.73
CA ALA A 323 -3.67 15.04 39.56
C ALA A 323 -4.92 15.60 38.86
N GLY A 324 -5.70 14.75 38.21
CA GLY A 324 -6.88 15.10 37.43
C GLY A 324 -6.60 15.40 35.96
N PRO A 325 -7.62 15.85 35.21
CA PRO A 325 -7.54 15.99 33.77
C PRO A 325 -6.62 17.12 33.30
N GLY A 326 -5.91 16.85 32.21
CA GLY A 326 -5.19 17.84 31.41
C GLY A 326 -6.10 18.55 30.41
N ALA A 327 -5.58 19.58 29.76
CA ALA A 327 -6.33 20.29 28.72
C ALA A 327 -5.42 20.79 27.60
N LEU A 328 -5.88 20.60 26.37
CA LEU A 328 -5.32 21.16 25.15
C LEU A 328 -6.23 22.29 24.65
N ARG A 329 -5.67 23.26 23.93
CA ARG A 329 -6.43 24.28 23.18
C ARG A 329 -6.12 24.15 21.70
N ILE A 330 -7.17 23.99 20.90
CA ILE A 330 -7.11 24.12 19.44
C ILE A 330 -7.58 25.52 19.08
N GLU A 331 -6.78 26.25 18.33
CA GLU A 331 -7.07 27.62 17.92
C GLU A 331 -7.14 27.75 16.42
N ARG A 332 -7.99 28.66 15.95
CA ARG A 332 -8.00 29.11 14.56
C ARG A 332 -7.71 30.60 14.48
N ALA A 333 -6.92 31.00 13.49
CA ALA A 333 -6.88 32.38 13.02
C ALA A 333 -7.53 32.45 11.64
N GLY A 334 -8.41 33.44 11.43
CA GLY A 334 -9.21 33.54 10.21
C GLY A 334 -10.71 33.78 10.49
N PRO A 335 -11.57 33.70 9.47
CA PRO A 335 -13.01 33.90 9.62
C PRO A 335 -13.66 32.89 10.56
N THR A 336 -14.39 33.35 11.59
CA THR A 336 -15.13 32.46 12.51
C THR A 336 -16.58 32.23 12.10
N THR A 337 -16.96 32.54 10.86
CA THR A 337 -18.37 32.58 10.42
C THR A 337 -19.03 31.21 10.28
N ALA A 338 -18.26 30.13 10.28
CA ALA A 338 -18.73 28.76 10.17
C ALA A 338 -17.95 27.83 11.11
N ASP A 339 -18.56 26.69 11.45
CA ASP A 339 -17.91 25.61 12.17
C ASP A 339 -16.65 25.15 11.40
N LEU A 340 -15.57 24.89 12.14
CA LEU A 340 -14.33 24.32 11.59
C LEU A 340 -14.07 22.98 12.27
N ALA A 341 -14.03 21.90 11.50
CA ALA A 341 -13.62 20.60 11.99
C ALA A 341 -12.10 20.45 11.88
N VAL A 342 -11.42 20.30 13.00
CA VAL A 342 -9.99 20.04 13.09
C VAL A 342 -9.77 18.57 13.40
N LEU A 343 -8.88 17.92 12.66
CA LEU A 343 -8.55 16.51 12.84
C LEU A 343 -7.33 16.38 13.75
N LEU A 344 -7.39 15.43 14.69
CA LEU A 344 -6.33 15.15 15.65
C LEU A 344 -5.83 13.71 15.52
N PHE A 345 -4.52 13.53 15.68
CA PHE A 345 -3.86 12.24 15.82
C PHE A 345 -3.15 12.18 17.18
N ALA A 346 -3.25 11.04 17.86
CA ALA A 346 -2.63 10.80 19.15
C ALA A 346 -1.78 9.51 19.09
N ALA A 347 -0.54 9.57 19.60
CA ALA A 347 0.36 8.44 19.71
C ALA A 347 1.26 8.60 20.93
N GLY A 348 1.93 7.54 21.37
CA GLY A 348 2.82 7.57 22.53
C GLY A 348 2.92 6.21 23.20
N SER A 349 3.47 6.18 24.41
CA SER A 349 3.47 4.97 25.24
C SER A 349 2.14 4.73 25.94
N ALA A 350 1.34 5.78 26.18
CA ALA A 350 0.00 5.67 26.75
C ALA A 350 -1.01 5.12 25.73
N GLU A 351 -1.73 4.07 26.12
CA GLU A 351 -2.77 3.38 25.36
C GLU A 351 -4.18 3.97 25.61
N PRO A 352 -4.96 4.25 24.54
CA PRO A 352 -6.32 4.76 24.68
C PRO A 352 -7.25 3.72 25.32
N ALA A 353 -8.17 4.19 26.16
CA ALA A 353 -9.11 3.40 26.97
C ALA A 353 -8.49 2.53 28.08
N ARG A 354 -7.15 2.49 28.15
CA ARG A 354 -6.40 1.91 29.26
C ARG A 354 -5.92 3.03 30.18
N ASP A 355 -5.12 3.95 29.66
CA ASP A 355 -4.43 4.96 30.46
C ASP A 355 -5.10 6.34 30.40
N TYR A 356 -5.87 6.59 29.32
CA TYR A 356 -6.70 7.80 29.19
C TYR A 356 -7.97 7.53 28.38
N LEU A 357 -9.02 8.33 28.62
CA LEU A 357 -10.22 8.29 27.77
C LEU A 357 -9.86 8.72 26.34
N PRO A 358 -10.20 7.92 25.31
CA PRO A 358 -9.81 8.20 23.93
C PRO A 358 -10.16 9.62 23.49
N LEU A 359 -9.16 10.32 22.93
CA LEU A 359 -9.36 11.66 22.40
C LEU A 359 -10.22 11.63 21.13
N PRO A 360 -11.05 12.67 20.89
CA PRO A 360 -11.81 12.76 19.65
C PRO A 360 -10.86 12.97 18.47
N GLN A 361 -10.95 12.11 17.45
CA GLN A 361 -10.24 12.29 16.19
C GLN A 361 -10.68 13.56 15.43
N ARG A 362 -11.87 14.10 15.76
CA ARG A 362 -12.45 15.29 15.15
C ARG A 362 -12.94 16.25 16.23
N VAL A 363 -12.38 17.46 16.24
CA VAL A 363 -12.74 18.54 17.15
C VAL A 363 -13.37 19.67 16.35
N VAL A 364 -14.57 20.10 16.71
CA VAL A 364 -15.25 21.22 16.04
C VAL A 364 -15.04 22.50 16.84
N ILE A 365 -14.43 23.50 16.19
CA ILE A 365 -14.48 24.90 16.64
C ILE A 365 -15.77 25.49 16.07
N PRO A 366 -16.78 25.79 16.90
CA PRO A 366 -18.07 26.23 16.39
C PRO A 366 -18.01 27.66 15.81
N ALA A 367 -18.93 27.96 14.90
CA ALA A 367 -19.12 29.30 14.37
C ALA A 367 -19.24 30.33 15.49
N GLY A 368 -18.59 31.47 15.29
CA GLY A 368 -18.42 32.55 16.27
C GLY A 368 -17.27 32.34 17.25
N SER A 369 -16.61 31.17 17.27
CA SER A 369 -15.49 30.88 18.18
C SER A 369 -14.15 30.81 17.44
N ALA A 370 -13.09 31.30 18.10
CA ALA A 370 -11.72 31.22 17.61
C ALA A 370 -10.94 30.03 18.18
N SER A 371 -11.49 29.31 19.17
CA SER A 371 -10.80 28.18 19.79
C SER A 371 -11.76 27.18 20.41
N ARG A 372 -11.22 25.99 20.69
CA ARG A 372 -11.91 24.90 21.40
C ARG A 372 -10.93 24.22 22.34
N SER A 373 -11.33 24.03 23.61
CA SER A 373 -10.55 23.21 24.54
C SER A 373 -10.92 21.74 24.39
N VAL A 374 -9.89 20.88 24.43
CA VAL A 374 -10.00 19.43 24.37
C VAL A 374 -9.42 18.88 25.68
N PRO A 375 -10.26 18.35 26.58
CA PRO A 375 -9.78 17.77 27.82
C PRO A 375 -9.10 16.42 27.56
N VAL A 376 -8.03 16.14 28.30
CA VAL A 376 -7.36 14.84 28.36
C VAL A 376 -7.67 14.24 29.73
N PHE A 377 -8.49 13.19 29.76
CA PHE A 377 -8.90 12.53 31.01
C PHE A 377 -8.06 11.28 31.22
N PRO A 378 -7.08 11.30 32.16
CA PRO A 378 -6.41 10.08 32.56
C PRO A 378 -7.42 9.12 33.20
N ILE A 379 -7.20 7.82 33.02
CA ILE A 379 -7.97 6.79 33.69
C ILE A 379 -7.19 6.42 34.94
N GLN A 380 -7.66 6.88 36.09
CA GLN A 380 -7.12 6.39 37.36
C GLN A 380 -7.44 4.91 37.46
N ASP A 381 -6.42 4.08 37.53
CA ASP A 381 -6.60 2.69 37.91
C ASP A 381 -5.91 2.37 39.24
N GLY A 382 -5.33 1.17 39.35
CA GLY A 382 -4.60 0.76 40.54
C GLY A 382 -3.32 0.02 40.16
N LEU A 383 -2.93 0.05 38.88
CA LEU A 383 -1.83 -0.69 38.29
C LEU A 383 -0.57 0.17 38.34
N VAL A 384 0.55 -0.44 38.67
CA VAL A 384 1.83 0.27 38.67
C VAL A 384 2.49 0.12 37.31
N GLU A 385 2.41 1.17 36.50
CA GLU A 385 2.78 1.16 35.09
C GLU A 385 3.87 2.20 34.75
N GLY A 386 4.06 3.22 35.60
CA GLY A 386 5.02 4.32 35.44
C GLY A 386 4.49 5.47 34.59
N ASP A 387 5.20 6.61 34.56
CA ASP A 387 4.82 7.78 33.76
C ASP A 387 4.84 7.47 32.26
N GLU A 388 3.80 7.91 31.55
CA GLU A 388 3.61 7.62 30.13
C GLU A 388 3.55 8.88 29.26
N SER A 389 3.98 8.76 28.01
CA SER A 389 3.99 9.86 27.04
C SER A 389 2.78 9.81 26.09
N LEU A 390 2.21 10.98 25.80
CA LEU A 390 1.17 11.19 24.80
C LEU A 390 1.51 12.40 23.92
N THR A 391 1.64 12.18 22.61
CA THR A 391 1.86 13.21 21.59
C THR A 391 0.58 13.42 20.80
N VAL A 392 0.04 14.64 20.81
CA VAL A 392 -1.16 15.03 20.05
C VAL A 392 -0.77 15.96 18.91
N THR A 393 -1.14 15.60 17.69
CA THR A 393 -0.76 16.30 16.44
C THR A 393 -2.01 16.74 15.69
N ILE A 394 -2.00 17.96 15.13
CA ILE A 394 -3.05 18.39 14.19
C ILE A 394 -2.79 17.72 12.84
N ALA A 395 -3.78 17.00 12.32
CA ALA A 395 -3.67 16.39 11.01
C ALA A 395 -3.94 17.43 9.90
N PRO A 396 -3.28 17.32 8.73
CA PRO A 396 -3.56 18.14 7.56
C PRO A 396 -5.03 18.03 7.13
N SER A 397 -5.57 19.12 6.57
CA SER A 397 -6.93 19.17 6.02
C SER A 397 -7.01 20.11 4.83
N ALA A 398 -8.03 19.93 3.99
CA ALA A 398 -8.38 20.89 2.95
C ALA A 398 -9.00 22.18 3.50
N ASP A 399 -9.50 22.15 4.74
CA ASP A 399 -10.30 23.25 5.33
C ASP A 399 -9.45 24.33 6.04
N TYR A 400 -8.17 24.05 6.30
CA TYR A 400 -7.27 24.96 7.02
C TYR A 400 -5.80 24.73 6.64
N LEU A 401 -4.97 25.69 7.02
CA LEU A 401 -3.51 25.55 7.08
C LEU A 401 -3.08 25.28 8.52
N ILE A 402 -1.94 24.61 8.75
CA ILE A 402 -1.40 24.38 10.10
C ILE A 402 -0.37 25.48 10.39
N ASP A 403 -0.43 26.06 11.59
CA ASP A 403 0.64 26.94 12.08
C ASP A 403 1.88 26.11 12.39
N HIS A 404 2.95 26.28 11.59
CA HIS A 404 4.19 25.50 11.70
C HIS A 404 4.90 25.62 13.06
N ALA A 405 4.59 26.65 13.86
CA ALA A 405 5.11 26.78 15.22
C ALA A 405 4.41 25.87 16.25
N ALA A 406 3.28 25.24 15.89
CA ALA A 406 2.39 24.53 16.80
C ALA A 406 1.73 23.29 16.16
N THR A 407 2.52 22.43 15.53
CA THR A 407 2.03 21.22 14.81
C THR A 407 1.71 20.04 15.73
N ALA A 408 2.49 19.86 16.81
CA ALA A 408 2.35 18.75 17.75
C ALA A 408 2.67 19.19 19.18
N ILE A 409 1.99 18.60 20.16
CA ILE A 409 2.18 18.81 21.59
C ILE A 409 2.44 17.46 22.26
N GLU A 410 3.55 17.37 22.99
CA GLU A 410 3.84 16.26 23.88
C GLU A 410 3.38 16.59 25.31
N LEU A 411 2.74 15.62 25.95
CA LEU A 411 2.39 15.67 27.36
C LEU A 411 2.69 14.32 28.03
N VAL A 412 2.88 14.35 29.35
CA VAL A 412 3.11 13.16 30.17
C VAL A 412 1.86 12.92 31.01
N ILE A 413 1.39 11.67 31.04
CA ILE A 413 0.39 11.18 32.00
C ILE A 413 1.17 10.59 33.18
N ALA A 414 1.05 11.22 34.34
CA ALA A 414 1.74 10.76 35.55
C ALA A 414 0.98 9.61 36.24
N ASP A 415 1.69 8.52 36.55
CA ASP A 415 1.20 7.38 37.33
C ASP A 415 1.34 7.69 38.83
N ASP A 416 0.27 7.47 39.60
CA ASP A 416 0.25 7.70 41.05
C ASP A 416 0.10 6.41 41.89
N ASP A 417 0.07 5.24 41.26
CA ASP A 417 -0.06 3.94 41.92
C ASP A 417 1.28 3.33 42.35
N GLY A 418 2.39 3.83 41.79
CA GLY A 418 3.78 3.48 42.12
C GLY A 418 4.23 3.89 43.54
N GLY A 419 3.68 3.26 44.58
CA GLY A 419 4.09 3.49 45.97
C GLY A 419 5.43 2.81 46.34
N PRO A 420 6.28 3.42 47.21
CA PRO A 420 7.61 2.90 47.60
C PRO A 420 7.61 1.61 48.45
N LEU A 421 6.49 0.87 48.51
CA LEU A 421 6.29 -0.30 49.37
C LEU A 421 5.79 -1.55 48.62
N LEU A 422 5.48 -1.46 47.33
CA LEU A 422 5.04 -2.62 46.57
C LEU A 422 6.23 -3.53 46.21
N PRO A 423 6.08 -4.86 46.33
CA PRO A 423 7.12 -5.80 45.91
C PRO A 423 7.30 -5.75 44.39
N THR A 424 8.54 -5.88 43.92
CA THR A 424 8.84 -6.00 42.48
C THR A 424 8.90 -7.46 42.08
N VAL A 425 8.32 -7.85 40.95
CA VAL A 425 8.32 -9.24 40.46
C VAL A 425 9.09 -9.42 39.16
N THR A 426 9.79 -10.55 39.04
CA THR A 426 10.55 -11.00 37.87
C THR A 426 10.18 -12.45 37.55
N VAL A 427 10.51 -12.93 36.36
CA VAL A 427 10.45 -14.35 36.01
C VAL A 427 11.76 -14.81 35.37
N SER A 428 12.17 -16.04 35.65
CA SER A 428 13.34 -16.66 35.02
C SER A 428 13.10 -18.13 34.69
N THR A 429 13.83 -18.65 33.71
CA THR A 429 13.86 -20.07 33.37
C THR A 429 14.79 -20.80 34.35
N VAL A 430 14.26 -21.76 35.12
CA VAL A 430 15.03 -22.61 36.05
C VAL A 430 15.42 -23.92 35.38
N ASP A 431 14.48 -24.57 34.70
CA ASP A 431 14.74 -25.65 33.77
C ASP A 431 14.08 -25.31 32.44
N GLY A 432 14.89 -25.26 31.39
CA GLY A 432 14.47 -24.84 30.06
C GLY A 432 14.07 -25.99 29.15
N VAL A 433 14.13 -27.24 29.60
CA VAL A 433 13.92 -28.40 28.73
C VAL A 433 12.91 -29.34 29.38
N ALA A 434 11.86 -29.72 28.64
CA ALA A 434 11.02 -30.87 28.94
C ALA A 434 11.20 -31.93 27.85
N THR A 435 10.88 -33.19 28.15
CA THR A 435 10.83 -34.27 27.15
C THR A 435 9.54 -35.06 27.34
N GLU A 436 8.86 -35.41 26.26
CA GLU A 436 7.71 -36.33 26.26
C GLU A 436 8.14 -37.72 26.73
N GLY A 437 7.17 -38.50 27.21
CA GLY A 437 7.38 -39.75 27.97
C GLY A 437 8.28 -39.68 29.23
N SER A 438 8.90 -38.52 29.51
CA SER A 438 9.72 -38.29 30.68
C SER A 438 8.88 -37.76 31.84
N VAL A 439 9.31 -38.10 33.05
CA VAL A 439 8.77 -37.49 34.28
C VAL A 439 9.37 -36.11 34.56
N ASP A 440 10.41 -35.72 33.82
CA ASP A 440 11.11 -34.44 33.97
C ASP A 440 10.49 -33.38 33.05
N GLY A 441 9.86 -32.36 33.65
CA GLY A 441 9.24 -31.23 32.96
C GLY A 441 10.05 -29.93 33.06
N ALA A 442 9.69 -28.94 32.25
CA ALA A 442 10.30 -27.62 32.28
C ALA A 442 9.81 -26.79 33.48
N LEU A 443 10.58 -25.77 33.87
CA LEU A 443 10.32 -24.98 35.08
C LEU A 443 10.65 -23.50 34.90
N ALA A 444 9.63 -22.64 34.96
CA ALA A 444 9.81 -21.20 35.15
C ALA A 444 9.64 -20.83 36.62
N ARG A 445 10.36 -19.81 37.11
CA ARG A 445 10.26 -19.32 38.49
C ARG A 445 9.93 -17.84 38.49
N ILE A 446 8.81 -17.52 39.12
CA ILE A 446 8.45 -16.15 39.47
C ILE A 446 9.15 -15.81 40.79
N THR A 447 9.84 -14.68 40.83
CA THR A 447 10.51 -14.17 42.03
C THR A 447 9.99 -12.79 42.37
N ARG A 448 9.77 -12.52 43.66
CA ARG A 448 9.50 -11.16 44.16
C ARG A 448 10.66 -10.66 45.01
N SER A 449 10.93 -9.37 44.93
CA SER A 449 11.80 -8.62 45.83
C SER A 449 10.98 -7.59 46.62
N GLY A 450 11.44 -7.23 47.84
CA GLY A 450 10.69 -6.34 48.74
C GLY A 450 9.86 -7.08 49.80
N GLY A 451 8.64 -6.60 50.07
CA GLY A 451 7.81 -7.07 51.19
C GLY A 451 7.32 -8.51 51.04
N LEU A 452 7.73 -9.41 51.95
CA LEU A 452 7.32 -10.82 51.94
C LEU A 452 6.14 -11.13 52.88
N ALA A 453 5.73 -10.19 53.75
CA ALA A 453 4.80 -10.48 54.84
C ALA A 453 3.37 -10.80 54.38
N ALA A 454 2.94 -10.22 53.26
CA ALA A 454 1.62 -10.45 52.67
C ALA A 454 1.68 -11.51 51.55
N PRO A 455 0.59 -12.25 51.28
CA PRO A 455 0.49 -13.04 50.05
C PRO A 455 0.50 -12.11 48.83
N LEU A 456 1.01 -12.59 47.70
CA LEU A 456 1.05 -11.86 46.43
C LEU A 456 0.61 -12.76 45.28
N THR A 457 -0.45 -12.38 44.59
CA THR A 457 -0.90 -13.05 43.36
C THR A 457 -0.29 -12.34 42.16
N VAL A 458 0.43 -13.07 41.31
CA VAL A 458 1.09 -12.56 40.10
C VAL A 458 0.42 -13.16 38.87
N ARG A 459 0.04 -12.33 37.90
CA ARG A 459 -0.58 -12.78 36.65
C ARG A 459 0.48 -13.10 35.61
N TYR A 460 0.26 -14.16 34.84
CA TYR A 460 1.16 -14.56 33.77
C TYR A 460 0.40 -15.11 32.55
N ARG A 461 1.00 -14.95 31.38
CA ARG A 461 0.55 -15.52 30.11
C ARG A 461 1.55 -16.56 29.60
N VAL A 462 1.03 -17.65 29.05
CA VAL A 462 1.80 -18.68 28.33
C VAL A 462 1.56 -18.54 26.83
N ARG A 463 2.63 -18.55 26.05
CA ARG A 463 2.65 -18.45 24.57
C ARG A 463 3.86 -19.23 24.04
N GLY A 464 3.98 -19.42 22.74
CA GLY A 464 5.09 -20.21 22.15
C GLY A 464 4.64 -20.94 20.89
N SER A 465 5.50 -21.82 20.37
CA SER A 465 5.08 -22.81 19.36
C SER A 465 4.39 -24.00 20.02
N ALA A 466 4.80 -24.37 21.24
CA ALA A 466 4.13 -25.38 22.04
C ALA A 466 2.75 -24.87 22.52
N VAL A 467 1.72 -25.64 22.20
CA VAL A 467 0.31 -25.41 22.43
C VAL A 467 -0.14 -25.99 23.78
N PRO A 468 -0.68 -25.15 24.69
CA PRO A 468 -1.22 -25.62 25.96
C PRO A 468 -2.35 -26.64 25.79
N GLY A 469 -2.21 -27.79 26.46
CA GLY A 469 -3.17 -28.90 26.44
C GLY A 469 -3.01 -29.85 25.27
N VAL A 470 -2.06 -29.60 24.36
CA VAL A 470 -1.59 -30.55 23.35
C VAL A 470 -0.20 -31.02 23.78
N ASP A 471 0.77 -30.10 23.88
CA ASP A 471 2.19 -30.45 24.07
C ASP A 471 2.64 -30.26 25.54
N HIS A 472 1.93 -29.42 26.30
CA HIS A 472 2.17 -29.26 27.73
C HIS A 472 0.92 -28.90 28.54
N ASP A 473 0.92 -29.24 29.84
CA ASP A 473 -0.25 -29.06 30.72
C ASP A 473 -0.52 -27.60 31.15
N ARG A 474 0.46 -26.71 31.02
CA ARG A 474 0.40 -25.36 31.61
C ARG A 474 -0.35 -24.36 30.74
N VAL A 475 -1.39 -23.76 31.31
CA VAL A 475 -2.12 -22.63 30.70
C VAL A 475 -1.78 -21.28 31.36
N SER A 476 -2.11 -20.20 30.67
CA SER A 476 -2.08 -18.82 31.22
C SER A 476 -2.94 -18.71 32.49
N GLY A 477 -2.53 -17.90 33.46
CA GLY A 477 -3.25 -17.81 34.73
C GLY A 477 -2.60 -16.92 35.78
N GLU A 478 -2.84 -17.25 37.05
CA GLU A 478 -2.33 -16.52 38.20
C GLU A 478 -1.51 -17.43 39.12
N ALA A 479 -0.44 -16.90 39.70
CA ALA A 479 0.46 -17.59 40.62
C ALA A 479 0.46 -16.91 41.99
N LEU A 480 0.13 -17.65 43.06
CA LEU A 480 0.08 -17.12 44.42
C LEU A 480 1.38 -17.40 45.18
N LEU A 481 2.16 -16.35 45.47
CA LEU A 481 3.21 -16.40 46.48
C LEU A 481 2.57 -16.20 47.87
N ALA A 482 2.59 -17.23 48.72
CA ALA A 482 2.03 -17.14 50.07
C ALA A 482 2.89 -16.21 50.98
N PRO A 483 2.37 -15.81 52.16
CA PRO A 483 3.14 -15.04 53.14
C PRO A 483 4.49 -15.69 53.43
N GLY A 484 5.57 -14.91 53.36
CA GLY A 484 6.95 -15.34 53.56
C GLY A 484 7.63 -15.97 52.33
N GLN A 485 6.90 -16.31 51.26
CA GLN A 485 7.51 -16.89 50.05
C GLN A 485 8.10 -15.81 49.13
N ALA A 486 9.36 -15.94 48.75
CA ALA A 486 10.02 -15.03 47.81
C ALA A 486 9.92 -15.48 46.34
N SER A 487 9.61 -16.75 46.11
CA SER A 487 9.48 -17.30 44.76
C SER A 487 8.42 -18.39 44.70
N ILE A 488 7.87 -18.61 43.51
CA ILE A 488 7.00 -19.74 43.18
C ILE A 488 7.40 -20.31 41.83
N ASP A 489 7.36 -21.64 41.75
CA ASP A 489 7.68 -22.37 40.54
C ASP A 489 6.41 -22.64 39.73
N LEU A 490 6.53 -22.46 38.42
CA LEU A 490 5.53 -22.80 37.42
C LEU A 490 6.06 -24.00 36.62
N PRO A 491 5.74 -25.24 37.05
CA PRO A 491 6.11 -26.42 36.29
C PRO A 491 5.29 -26.51 35.00
N LEU A 492 5.96 -26.91 33.94
CA LEU A 492 5.41 -27.25 32.63
C LEU A 492 5.69 -28.74 32.40
N ALA A 493 4.68 -29.59 32.56
CA ALA A 493 4.81 -31.00 32.20
C ALA A 493 4.56 -31.16 30.71
N ALA A 494 5.49 -31.79 30.00
CA ALA A 494 5.25 -32.25 28.64
C ALA A 494 4.13 -33.30 28.64
N LEU A 495 3.29 -33.29 27.61
CA LEU A 495 2.20 -34.25 27.46
C LEU A 495 2.65 -35.30 26.46
N ASP A 496 2.86 -36.51 26.97
CA ASP A 496 3.26 -37.68 26.18
C ASP A 496 2.12 -38.14 25.26
N ASP A 497 2.40 -38.29 23.96
CA ASP A 497 1.49 -38.94 23.03
C ASP A 497 2.16 -40.09 22.24
N ASP A 498 1.69 -40.42 21.04
CA ASP A 498 2.25 -41.53 20.21
C ASP A 498 2.75 -40.99 18.84
N LEU A 499 2.85 -39.67 18.69
CA LEU A 499 3.18 -38.96 17.46
C LEU A 499 4.58 -38.38 17.58
N ALA A 500 5.47 -38.79 16.67
CA ALA A 500 6.81 -38.19 16.63
C ALA A 500 6.76 -36.73 16.15
N GLU A 501 6.95 -35.80 17.06
CA GLU A 501 6.97 -34.35 16.89
C GLU A 501 8.40 -33.77 16.90
N PRO A 502 8.62 -32.53 16.45
CA PRO A 502 9.92 -31.86 16.61
C PRO A 502 10.05 -31.16 17.96
N THR A 503 11.23 -30.57 18.22
CA THR A 503 11.43 -29.73 19.41
C THR A 503 10.67 -28.40 19.29
N GLU A 504 9.82 -28.10 20.26
CA GLU A 504 8.98 -26.89 20.34
C GLU A 504 9.46 -25.88 21.38
N VAL A 505 8.92 -24.64 21.40
CA VAL A 505 9.30 -23.56 22.33
C VAL A 505 8.11 -23.09 23.16
N TRP A 506 8.31 -22.95 24.47
CA TRP A 506 7.37 -22.33 25.41
C TRP A 506 7.90 -20.98 25.94
N VAL A 507 6.99 -20.06 26.25
CA VAL A 507 7.28 -18.70 26.77
C VAL A 507 6.27 -18.35 27.87
N VAL A 508 6.78 -17.86 29.00
CA VAL A 508 6.01 -17.29 30.12
C VAL A 508 6.31 -15.79 30.24
N GLU A 509 5.29 -14.95 30.21
CA GLU A 509 5.37 -13.50 30.39
C GLU A 509 4.56 -13.08 31.63
N LEU A 510 5.11 -12.23 32.49
CA LEU A 510 4.36 -11.64 33.60
C LEU A 510 3.58 -10.43 33.12
N LEU A 511 2.35 -10.28 33.64
CA LEU A 511 1.45 -9.19 33.29
C LEU A 511 1.41 -8.15 34.42
N ALA A 512 1.11 -6.89 34.08
CA ALA A 512 0.97 -5.81 35.05
C ALA A 512 -0.08 -6.13 36.12
N GLY A 513 0.09 -5.57 37.32
CA GLY A 513 -0.78 -5.85 38.46
C GLY A 513 -0.78 -4.72 39.50
N ASN A 514 -1.81 -4.71 40.33
CA ASN A 514 -2.04 -3.68 41.34
C ASN A 514 -1.33 -3.91 42.68
N ALA A 515 -0.73 -5.09 42.86
CA ALA A 515 -0.11 -5.51 44.10
C ALA A 515 1.42 -5.59 44.01
N TYR A 516 1.99 -5.31 42.83
CA TYR A 516 3.42 -5.43 42.55
C TYR A 516 3.84 -4.53 41.39
N ALA A 517 5.11 -4.16 41.35
CA ALA A 517 5.73 -3.56 40.17
C ALA A 517 6.40 -4.65 39.31
N LEU A 518 6.37 -4.52 37.98
CA LEU A 518 7.14 -5.40 37.08
C LEU A 518 8.59 -4.93 36.99
N ASP A 519 9.52 -5.89 37.03
CA ASP A 519 10.90 -5.63 36.63
C ASP A 519 11.01 -5.64 35.09
N PRO A 520 11.94 -4.87 34.49
CA PRO A 520 12.23 -4.97 33.06
C PRO A 520 12.48 -6.40 32.56
N VAL A 521 12.95 -7.32 33.42
CA VAL A 521 13.09 -8.75 33.14
C VAL A 521 11.83 -9.52 33.60
N HIS A 522 10.82 -9.54 32.73
CA HIS A 522 9.50 -10.15 32.99
C HIS A 522 9.06 -11.21 31.95
N VAL A 523 10.01 -11.77 31.19
CA VAL A 523 9.77 -12.86 30.22
C VAL A 523 10.78 -14.00 30.41
N ALA A 524 10.30 -15.26 30.40
CA ALA A 524 11.09 -16.48 30.47
C ALA A 524 10.68 -17.47 29.36
N SER A 525 11.58 -18.33 28.91
CA SER A 525 11.32 -19.29 27.81
C SER A 525 12.16 -20.57 27.89
N GLY A 526 11.73 -21.62 27.19
CA GLY A 526 12.42 -22.91 27.07
C GLY A 526 11.88 -23.75 25.91
N ARG A 527 12.15 -25.06 25.89
CA ARG A 527 11.81 -26.00 24.82
C ARG A 527 11.25 -27.34 25.32
N ILE A 528 10.56 -28.07 24.45
CA ILE A 528 10.02 -29.43 24.67
C ILE A 528 10.60 -30.37 23.61
N ASP A 529 11.06 -31.56 24.01
CA ASP A 529 11.62 -32.61 23.13
C ASP A 529 10.70 -33.83 23.05
N ASP A 530 10.46 -34.37 21.87
CA ASP A 530 9.66 -35.58 21.61
C ASP A 530 10.46 -36.89 21.85
N ASP A 531 9.89 -37.89 22.53
CA ASP A 531 10.56 -39.18 22.84
C ASP A 531 10.15 -40.36 21.94
N ASP A 532 9.04 -40.24 21.20
CA ASP A 532 8.65 -41.17 20.12
C ASP A 532 9.57 -41.11 18.90
N ARG A 533 10.44 -40.11 18.88
CA ARG A 533 11.58 -39.98 17.99
C ARG A 533 12.55 -41.18 18.12
N VAL A 534 12.43 -42.15 17.20
CA VAL A 534 13.35 -43.32 17.12
C VAL A 534 14.83 -42.91 16.95
N ALA A 535 15.64 -43.20 17.98
CA ALA A 535 17.07 -42.92 18.00
C ALA A 535 17.83 -43.58 16.84
N GLY A 536 18.51 -42.78 16.03
CA GLY A 536 19.35 -43.22 14.92
C GLY A 536 18.70 -43.09 13.53
N GLN A 537 17.41 -42.78 13.44
CA GLN A 537 16.84 -42.35 12.17
C GLN A 537 17.27 -40.91 11.85
N PRO A 538 17.61 -40.61 10.58
CA PRO A 538 17.86 -39.24 10.17
C PRO A 538 16.58 -38.41 10.28
N LEU A 539 16.69 -37.21 10.85
CA LEU A 539 15.63 -36.22 10.86
C LEU A 539 15.81 -35.28 9.68
N LEU A 540 14.72 -35.05 8.96
CA LEU A 540 14.70 -34.16 7.81
C LEU A 540 13.95 -32.88 8.11
N GLY A 541 14.54 -31.75 7.75
CA GLY A 541 13.89 -30.45 7.77
C GLY A 541 13.93 -29.80 6.39
N LEU A 542 12.86 -29.08 6.04
CA LEU A 542 12.75 -28.36 4.79
C LEU A 542 12.82 -26.85 5.06
N ILE A 543 13.70 -26.16 4.35
CA ILE A 543 13.83 -24.71 4.38
C ILE A 543 13.74 -24.21 2.95
N SER A 544 12.91 -23.20 2.69
CA SER A 544 12.94 -22.47 1.41
C SER A 544 14.06 -21.42 1.48
N GLU A 545 15.06 -21.52 0.60
CA GLU A 545 16.05 -20.44 0.42
C GLU A 545 15.42 -19.28 -0.38
N SER A 546 14.43 -19.55 -1.24
CA SER A 546 13.54 -18.58 -1.87
C SER A 546 12.06 -18.94 -1.60
N SER A 547 11.30 -18.04 -0.96
CA SER A 547 9.87 -18.21 -0.65
C SER A 547 8.94 -17.54 -1.67
N LEU A 548 9.52 -16.81 -2.63
CA LEU A 548 8.85 -16.09 -3.70
C LEU A 548 9.62 -16.37 -5.00
N GLY A 549 8.93 -16.93 -5.99
CA GLY A 549 9.39 -17.04 -7.38
C GLY A 549 8.53 -16.15 -8.26
N VAL A 550 9.06 -15.72 -9.39
CA VAL A 550 8.30 -15.00 -10.45
C VAL A 550 8.48 -15.81 -11.73
N GLU A 551 7.40 -16.00 -12.46
CA GLU A 551 7.43 -16.65 -13.76
C GLU A 551 8.46 -15.97 -14.68
N ALA A 552 9.39 -16.78 -15.19
CA ALA A 552 10.57 -16.37 -15.98
C ALA A 552 11.62 -15.47 -15.30
N GLY A 553 11.80 -15.54 -13.97
CA GLY A 553 12.85 -14.76 -13.29
C GLY A 553 13.68 -15.48 -12.23
N GLN A 554 13.08 -16.39 -11.45
CA GLN A 554 13.76 -17.03 -10.32
C GLN A 554 13.27 -18.45 -10.06
N ASP A 555 14.20 -19.41 -9.99
CA ASP A 555 13.90 -20.77 -9.56
C ASP A 555 13.52 -20.79 -8.07
N LEU A 556 12.56 -21.63 -7.72
CA LEU A 556 12.27 -21.95 -6.33
C LEU A 556 13.32 -22.93 -5.83
N VAL A 557 14.05 -22.55 -4.79
CA VAL A 557 15.11 -23.38 -4.19
C VAL A 557 14.70 -23.79 -2.79
N PHE A 558 14.54 -25.09 -2.62
CA PHE A 558 14.33 -25.73 -1.33
C PHE A 558 15.59 -26.46 -0.90
N VAL A 559 16.03 -26.21 0.33
CA VAL A 559 17.12 -26.93 0.98
C VAL A 559 16.52 -27.97 1.90
N LEU A 560 16.79 -29.23 1.59
CA LEU A 560 16.51 -30.34 2.49
C LEU A 560 17.72 -30.54 3.37
N THR A 561 17.52 -30.47 4.67
CA THR A 561 18.53 -30.72 5.68
C THR A 561 18.30 -32.08 6.31
N ARG A 562 19.38 -32.81 6.57
CA ARG A 562 19.40 -34.11 7.25
C ARG A 562 20.27 -33.99 8.49
N THR A 563 19.67 -34.20 9.65
CA THR A 563 20.34 -34.23 10.95
C THR A 563 20.28 -35.65 11.53
N GLY A 564 21.31 -36.06 12.28
CA GLY A 564 21.46 -37.45 12.75
C GLY A 564 22.31 -38.33 11.82
N SER A 565 22.00 -39.63 11.72
CA SER A 565 22.85 -40.61 11.02
C SER A 565 22.94 -40.33 9.52
N ALA A 566 24.16 -40.11 8.99
CA ALA A 566 24.46 -39.92 7.56
C ALA A 566 25.23 -41.12 6.93
N SER A 567 25.34 -42.23 7.65
CA SER A 567 26.22 -43.36 7.31
C SER A 567 25.80 -44.15 6.07
N SER A 568 24.59 -43.98 5.58
CA SER A 568 24.05 -44.56 4.35
C SER A 568 23.36 -43.50 3.50
N PRO A 569 23.35 -43.65 2.16
CA PRO A 569 22.53 -42.79 1.30
C PRO A 569 21.05 -42.91 1.70
N LEU A 570 20.29 -41.83 1.50
CA LEU A 570 18.87 -41.75 1.84
C LEU A 570 18.12 -41.12 0.67
N ASN A 571 17.04 -41.75 0.24
CA ASN A 571 16.15 -41.20 -0.78
C ASN A 571 14.79 -40.89 -0.14
N VAL A 572 14.30 -39.68 -0.39
CA VAL A 572 13.17 -39.07 0.30
C VAL A 572 12.15 -38.72 -0.76
N GLY A 573 10.93 -39.24 -0.63
CA GLY A 573 9.85 -38.88 -1.53
C GLY A 573 9.45 -37.42 -1.31
N LEU A 574 9.05 -36.75 -2.39
CA LEU A 574 8.53 -35.39 -2.34
C LEU A 574 7.09 -35.40 -2.84
N LEU A 575 6.23 -34.67 -2.14
CA LEU A 575 4.86 -34.42 -2.54
C LEU A 575 4.70 -32.94 -2.79
N THR A 576 3.95 -32.58 -3.83
CA THR A 576 3.59 -31.21 -4.16
C THR A 576 2.08 -31.05 -4.15
N SER A 577 1.62 -29.93 -3.61
CA SER A 577 0.22 -29.51 -3.61
C SER A 577 0.15 -27.99 -3.72
N GLY A 578 -0.97 -27.43 -4.15
CA GLY A 578 -1.11 -25.98 -4.28
C GLY A 578 -1.99 -25.61 -5.46
N SER A 579 -2.05 -24.31 -5.76
CA SER A 579 -2.74 -23.81 -6.95
C SER A 579 -1.88 -23.93 -8.22
N ALA A 580 -0.54 -23.93 -8.07
CA ALA A 580 0.38 -24.00 -9.20
C ALA A 580 0.39 -25.39 -9.88
N SER A 581 0.12 -25.40 -11.18
CA SER A 581 0.01 -26.54 -12.07
C SER A 581 1.38 -27.04 -12.56
N PRO A 582 1.70 -28.33 -12.38
CA PRO A 582 2.93 -28.91 -12.94
C PRO A 582 2.88 -28.90 -14.47
N LEU A 583 3.96 -28.39 -15.11
CA LEU A 583 4.17 -28.23 -16.57
C LEU A 583 3.62 -26.95 -17.20
N LEU A 584 2.74 -26.23 -16.52
CA LEU A 584 2.27 -24.91 -16.97
C LEU A 584 3.09 -23.82 -16.25
N ASP A 585 3.14 -23.88 -14.92
CA ASP A 585 3.68 -22.80 -14.07
C ASP A 585 5.01 -23.23 -13.42
N LEU A 586 5.25 -24.55 -13.42
CA LEU A 586 6.44 -25.18 -12.83
C LEU A 586 7.06 -26.24 -13.74
N SER A 587 8.39 -26.21 -13.82
CA SER A 587 9.22 -27.21 -14.47
C SER A 587 10.21 -27.85 -13.49
N GLY A 588 10.56 -29.11 -13.75
CA GLY A 588 11.63 -29.79 -12.99
C GLY A 588 11.24 -30.34 -11.62
N VAL A 589 9.95 -30.45 -11.28
CA VAL A 589 9.46 -31.01 -10.00
C VAL A 589 9.90 -32.48 -9.84
N PRO A 590 10.86 -32.79 -8.93
CA PRO A 590 11.32 -34.15 -8.76
C PRO A 590 10.41 -34.91 -7.79
N ALA A 591 10.07 -36.16 -8.11
CA ALA A 591 9.30 -37.02 -7.21
C ALA A 591 10.06 -37.44 -5.94
N SER A 592 11.38 -37.21 -5.91
CA SER A 592 12.24 -37.58 -4.78
C SER A 592 13.55 -36.81 -4.77
N ALA A 593 14.13 -36.61 -3.59
CA ALA A 593 15.47 -36.05 -3.38
C ALA A 593 16.38 -37.07 -2.68
N SER A 594 17.65 -37.12 -3.09
CA SER A 594 18.62 -38.08 -2.56
C SER A 594 19.77 -37.40 -1.82
N PHE A 595 20.12 -37.93 -0.65
CA PHE A 595 21.35 -37.66 0.07
C PHE A 595 22.35 -38.77 -0.26
N ALA A 596 23.53 -38.41 -0.75
CA ALA A 596 24.65 -39.34 -0.84
C ALA A 596 25.16 -39.72 0.57
N GLN A 597 25.94 -40.79 0.66
CA GLN A 597 26.57 -41.18 1.93
C GLN A 597 27.40 -40.01 2.50
N GLY A 598 27.14 -39.65 3.75
CA GLY A 598 27.81 -38.53 4.44
C GLY A 598 27.25 -37.14 4.15
N GLN A 599 26.25 -36.98 3.27
CA GLN A 599 25.62 -35.67 3.03
C GLN A 599 24.56 -35.34 4.09
N SER A 600 24.62 -34.12 4.61
CA SER A 600 23.68 -33.54 5.58
C SER A 600 22.74 -32.50 4.98
N PHE A 601 22.89 -32.14 3.70
CA PHE A 601 21.94 -31.31 2.97
C PHE A 601 21.91 -31.68 1.48
N THR A 602 20.80 -31.41 0.82
CA THR A 602 20.65 -31.46 -0.63
C THR A 602 19.68 -30.37 -1.08
N ARG A 603 19.80 -29.93 -2.34
CA ARG A 603 18.94 -28.87 -2.90
C ARG A 603 17.94 -29.45 -3.89
N VAL A 604 16.71 -28.97 -3.83
CA VAL A 604 15.66 -29.19 -4.81
C VAL A 604 15.36 -27.85 -5.46
N THR A 605 15.58 -27.79 -6.77
CA THR A 605 15.38 -26.58 -7.57
C THR A 605 14.23 -26.83 -8.53
N LEU A 606 13.23 -25.96 -8.51
CA LEU A 606 12.08 -25.97 -9.39
C LEU A 606 12.11 -24.71 -10.24
N GLY A 607 11.99 -24.84 -11.56
CA GLY A 607 11.93 -23.68 -12.44
C GLY A 607 10.51 -23.16 -12.54
N ALA A 608 10.29 -21.87 -12.28
CA ALA A 608 9.02 -21.22 -12.62
C ALA A 608 8.93 -21.05 -14.14
N VAL A 609 7.79 -21.40 -14.74
CA VAL A 609 7.56 -21.37 -16.19
C VAL A 609 6.59 -20.25 -16.49
N ALA A 610 7.00 -19.26 -17.27
CA ALA A 610 6.07 -18.28 -17.82
C ALA A 610 5.32 -18.92 -18.99
N ASP A 611 4.01 -18.93 -18.89
CA ASP A 611 3.12 -19.62 -19.81
C ASP A 611 2.29 -18.65 -20.67
N GLY A 612 2.31 -17.35 -20.33
CA GLY A 612 1.64 -16.26 -21.04
C GLY A 612 0.18 -16.06 -20.63
N LEU A 613 -0.28 -16.64 -19.52
CA LEU A 613 -1.68 -16.59 -19.08
C LEU A 613 -1.88 -15.79 -17.77
N PRO A 614 -2.79 -14.80 -17.76
CA PRO A 614 -3.12 -14.06 -16.55
C PRO A 614 -4.01 -14.89 -15.60
N GLU A 615 -3.43 -15.48 -14.56
CA GLU A 615 -4.07 -16.38 -13.57
C GLU A 615 -3.87 -16.00 -12.09
N GLY A 616 -3.10 -14.95 -11.80
CA GLY A 616 -2.83 -14.41 -10.48
C GLY A 616 -1.75 -15.16 -9.70
N ALA A 617 -1.25 -14.59 -8.59
CA ALA A 617 -0.19 -15.24 -7.81
C ALA A 617 -0.65 -16.59 -7.23
N GLU A 618 0.11 -17.62 -7.54
CA GLU A 618 -0.14 -19.00 -7.18
C GLU A 618 0.78 -19.45 -6.05
N PHE A 619 0.52 -20.61 -5.46
CA PHE A 619 1.43 -21.17 -4.47
C PHE A 619 1.65 -22.67 -4.66
N LEU A 620 2.82 -23.09 -4.22
CA LEU A 620 3.26 -24.47 -4.14
C LEU A 620 3.67 -24.79 -2.70
N ASP A 621 3.04 -25.81 -2.13
CA ASP A 621 3.47 -26.46 -0.91
C ASP A 621 4.30 -27.70 -1.25
N LEU A 622 5.60 -27.65 -0.98
CA LEU A 622 6.50 -28.81 -1.09
C LEU A 622 6.53 -29.53 0.27
N THR A 623 6.16 -30.80 0.27
CA THR A 623 6.04 -31.63 1.48
C THR A 623 6.95 -32.85 1.40
N LEU A 624 7.71 -33.14 2.46
CA LEU A 624 8.46 -34.38 2.56
C LEU A 624 7.49 -35.56 2.74
N ALA A 625 7.56 -36.56 1.84
CA ALA A 625 6.71 -37.75 1.93
C ALA A 625 7.12 -38.63 3.10
N ALA A 626 6.14 -39.20 3.82
CA ALA A 626 6.43 -40.17 4.87
C ALA A 626 6.88 -41.47 4.20
N THR A 627 8.18 -41.73 4.19
CA THR A 627 8.75 -43.00 3.74
C THR A 627 9.51 -43.67 4.89
N PRO A 628 9.49 -45.02 4.98
CA PRO A 628 10.24 -45.73 6.00
C PRO A 628 11.74 -45.39 5.95
N GLY A 629 12.34 -45.05 7.10
CA GLY A 629 13.79 -44.86 7.25
C GLY A 629 14.27 -43.43 7.55
N HIS A 630 13.36 -42.48 7.78
CA HIS A 630 13.65 -41.16 8.33
C HIS A 630 12.42 -40.60 9.07
N THR A 631 12.63 -39.57 9.89
CA THR A 631 11.55 -38.76 10.49
C THR A 631 11.66 -37.31 10.00
N SER A 632 10.59 -36.51 10.11
CA SER A 632 10.53 -35.13 9.60
C SER A 632 10.19 -34.15 10.71
N THR A 633 10.73 -32.93 10.68
CA THR A 633 10.40 -31.84 11.63
C THR A 633 9.02 -31.21 11.37
N GLU A 634 8.51 -30.31 12.24
CA GLU A 634 7.35 -29.42 11.99
C GLU A 634 7.46 -28.69 10.65
N THR A 635 8.70 -28.47 10.22
CA THR A 635 9.05 -27.82 8.96
C THR A 635 8.99 -28.75 7.76
N ARG A 636 8.15 -29.79 7.82
CA ARG A 636 7.98 -30.84 6.79
C ARG A 636 7.34 -30.34 5.49
N THR A 637 6.50 -29.31 5.59
CA THR A 637 5.90 -28.63 4.45
C THR A 637 6.41 -27.20 4.39
N ARG A 638 6.77 -26.75 3.19
CA ARG A 638 7.17 -25.38 2.92
C ARG A 638 6.40 -24.84 1.74
N ARG A 639 5.75 -23.70 1.98
CA ARG A 639 5.09 -22.92 0.95
C ARG A 639 6.10 -22.04 0.25
N ALA A 640 6.04 -22.02 -1.07
CA ALA A 640 6.57 -20.96 -1.90
C ALA A 640 5.44 -20.39 -2.75
N THR A 641 5.43 -19.08 -2.94
CA THR A 641 4.48 -18.40 -3.82
C THR A 641 5.15 -18.14 -5.17
N ILE A 642 4.43 -18.40 -6.25
CA ILE A 642 4.82 -18.06 -7.63
C ILE A 642 3.96 -16.86 -7.99
N ALA A 643 4.59 -15.70 -8.17
CA ALA A 643 3.90 -14.56 -8.73
C ALA A 643 3.74 -14.79 -10.23
N ASP A 644 2.49 -14.79 -10.67
CA ASP A 644 2.12 -14.77 -12.08
C ASP A 644 2.67 -13.49 -12.73
N ALA A 645 3.47 -13.67 -13.79
CA ALA A 645 4.09 -12.58 -14.52
C ALA A 645 3.22 -12.03 -15.66
N ASP A 646 2.09 -12.67 -15.90
CA ASP A 646 1.19 -12.50 -17.03
C ASP A 646 -0.16 -11.85 -16.65
N ALA A 647 -0.54 -11.68 -15.36
CA ALA A 647 -1.75 -10.97 -14.90
C ALA A 647 -1.66 -9.44 -14.68
N PRO A 648 -2.69 -8.66 -15.10
CA PRO A 648 -2.88 -7.26 -14.70
C PRO A 648 -3.57 -7.14 -13.33
N SER A 649 -3.11 -6.23 -12.45
CA SER A 649 -3.59 -6.10 -11.07
C SER A 649 -4.91 -5.32 -10.91
N ILE A 650 -5.91 -5.90 -10.22
CA ILE A 650 -7.09 -5.22 -9.65
C ILE A 650 -7.32 -5.69 -8.20
N ALA A 651 -7.71 -4.76 -7.31
CA ALA A 651 -7.96 -4.99 -5.88
C ALA A 651 -9.35 -5.57 -5.57
N GLY A 652 -9.40 -6.59 -4.72
CA GLY A 652 -10.59 -7.07 -4.00
C GLY A 652 -10.40 -8.49 -3.45
N GLU A 653 -10.72 -8.73 -2.18
CA GLU A 653 -10.79 -10.09 -1.61
C GLU A 653 -11.87 -10.91 -2.34
N PRO A 654 -11.65 -12.22 -2.59
CA PRO A 654 -12.67 -13.07 -3.21
C PRO A 654 -13.93 -13.13 -2.33
N LEU A 655 -15.10 -12.94 -2.94
CA LEU A 655 -16.38 -13.01 -2.24
C LEU A 655 -16.81 -14.49 -2.07
N GLU A 656 -16.69 -15.03 -0.86
CA GLU A 656 -17.08 -16.41 -0.54
C GLU A 656 -18.56 -16.48 -0.12
N LEU A 657 -19.38 -17.32 -0.78
CA LEU A 657 -20.81 -17.43 -0.49
C LEU A 657 -21.22 -18.90 -0.23
N VAL A 658 -21.69 -19.19 0.99
CA VAL A 658 -22.16 -20.52 1.41
C VAL A 658 -23.65 -20.66 1.09
N VAL A 659 -24.01 -21.52 0.11
CA VAL A 659 -25.41 -21.78 -0.24
C VAL A 659 -25.93 -23.00 0.53
N GLY A 660 -26.96 -22.81 1.37
CA GLY A 660 -27.57 -23.91 2.13
C GLY A 660 -28.32 -24.93 1.26
N ALA A 661 -28.24 -26.20 1.64
CA ALA A 661 -28.74 -27.41 0.98
C ALA A 661 -29.85 -27.21 -0.09
N THR A 662 -29.46 -27.14 -1.36
CA THR A 662 -30.37 -27.06 -2.51
C THR A 662 -30.74 -28.45 -3.03
N ARG A 663 -32.03 -28.67 -3.40
CA ARG A 663 -32.51 -29.93 -3.99
C ARG A 663 -32.11 -30.08 -5.46
N LEU A 664 -31.95 -31.34 -5.88
CA LEU A 664 -31.65 -31.82 -7.23
C LEU A 664 -32.37 -31.07 -8.36
N GLY A 665 -31.61 -30.70 -9.41
CA GLY A 665 -32.13 -30.14 -10.66
C GLY A 665 -32.61 -28.68 -10.59
N THR A 666 -32.28 -27.96 -9.51
CA THR A 666 -32.70 -26.57 -9.33
C THR A 666 -31.80 -25.60 -10.12
N GLU A 667 -32.41 -24.72 -10.92
CA GLU A 667 -31.71 -23.64 -11.61
C GLU A 667 -31.24 -22.57 -10.63
N LEU A 668 -29.95 -22.21 -10.74
CA LEU A 668 -29.33 -21.18 -9.93
C LEU A 668 -29.29 -19.87 -10.71
N LEU A 669 -29.97 -18.84 -10.21
CA LEU A 669 -30.03 -17.52 -10.84
C LEU A 669 -29.09 -16.57 -10.09
N VAL A 670 -28.12 -15.99 -10.79
CA VAL A 670 -27.17 -15.01 -10.25
C VAL A 670 -27.47 -13.65 -10.87
N ASP A 671 -28.05 -12.74 -10.09
CA ASP A 671 -28.34 -11.38 -10.53
C ASP A 671 -27.25 -10.41 -10.06
N LEU A 672 -26.55 -9.82 -11.03
CA LEU A 672 -25.42 -8.91 -10.80
C LEU A 672 -25.86 -7.49 -10.44
N GLY A 673 -27.16 -7.16 -10.55
CA GLY A 673 -27.70 -5.86 -10.10
C GLY A 673 -27.37 -4.67 -10.99
N GLY A 674 -26.76 -4.88 -12.16
CA GLY A 674 -26.44 -3.84 -13.14
C GLY A 674 -25.72 -4.40 -14.39
N PRO A 675 -25.69 -3.65 -15.51
CA PRO A 675 -25.05 -4.10 -16.75
C PRO A 675 -23.54 -4.32 -16.57
N ALA A 676 -23.06 -5.52 -16.91
CA ALA A 676 -21.63 -5.81 -16.96
C ALA A 676 -21.01 -5.16 -18.20
N SER A 677 -19.93 -4.40 -18.01
CA SER A 677 -19.30 -3.58 -19.05
C SER A 677 -18.41 -4.35 -20.03
N SER A 678 -18.16 -5.64 -19.78
CA SER A 678 -17.39 -6.55 -20.65
C SER A 678 -17.85 -8.02 -20.53
N PRO A 679 -17.64 -8.87 -21.55
CA PRO A 679 -17.93 -10.30 -21.45
C PRO A 679 -17.03 -10.93 -20.39
N CYS A 680 -17.62 -11.41 -19.30
CA CYS A 680 -16.93 -12.09 -18.22
C CYS A 680 -17.11 -13.62 -18.32
N ALA A 681 -16.07 -14.37 -17.95
CA ALA A 681 -16.18 -15.79 -17.67
C ALA A 681 -16.52 -15.94 -16.19
N VAL A 682 -17.56 -16.73 -15.89
CA VAL A 682 -17.95 -17.03 -14.51
C VAL A 682 -17.48 -18.45 -14.19
N TYR A 683 -16.55 -18.56 -13.24
CA TYR A 683 -16.01 -19.83 -12.81
C TYR A 683 -16.81 -20.35 -11.61
N LEU A 684 -17.18 -21.63 -11.64
CA LEU A 684 -17.85 -22.30 -10.53
C LEU A 684 -16.90 -23.38 -10.02
N ALA A 685 -16.18 -23.08 -8.94
CA ALA A 685 -15.30 -24.04 -8.27
C ALA A 685 -16.02 -24.60 -7.03
N ALA A 686 -16.34 -25.89 -7.02
CA ALA A 686 -16.84 -26.55 -5.83
C ALA A 686 -15.65 -26.96 -4.94
N SER A 687 -15.53 -26.38 -3.74
CA SER A 687 -14.64 -26.94 -2.72
C SER A 687 -15.38 -28.06 -1.97
N ALA A 688 -14.73 -29.20 -1.82
CA ALA A 688 -15.17 -30.18 -0.84
C ALA A 688 -14.72 -29.67 0.54
N GLY A 689 -15.66 -29.12 1.31
CA GLY A 689 -15.41 -28.83 2.73
C GLY A 689 -15.09 -30.12 3.48
N PHE A 690 -13.99 -30.13 4.23
CA PHE A 690 -13.72 -31.18 5.21
C PHE A 690 -14.79 -31.11 6.32
N LEU A 691 -15.54 -32.18 6.53
CA LEU A 691 -16.25 -32.45 7.79
C LEU A 691 -15.73 -33.78 8.35
N PRO A 692 -15.52 -33.89 9.67
CA PRO A 692 -14.90 -35.06 10.27
C PRO A 692 -15.96 -36.14 10.49
N VAL A 693 -16.11 -37.10 9.58
CA VAL A 693 -16.77 -38.38 9.89
C VAL A 693 -16.14 -39.54 9.09
N LEU A 694 -15.55 -40.50 9.82
CA LEU A 694 -15.21 -41.88 9.43
C LEU A 694 -14.13 -42.10 8.34
N GLY A 695 -12.89 -41.70 8.65
CA GLY A 695 -11.75 -42.62 8.59
C GLY A 695 -11.24 -43.15 7.24
N GLN A 696 -11.54 -42.55 6.09
CA GLN A 696 -10.80 -42.77 4.82
C GLN A 696 -10.84 -41.49 3.94
N PRO A 697 -9.72 -41.03 3.35
CA PRO A 697 -9.74 -39.98 2.33
C PRO A 697 -10.22 -40.54 0.98
N ILE A 698 -11.30 -39.99 0.42
CA ILE A 698 -11.65 -40.18 -0.99
C ILE A 698 -11.02 -39.02 -1.77
N LEU A 699 -10.06 -39.36 -2.65
CA LEU A 699 -9.53 -38.46 -3.67
C LEU A 699 -10.61 -38.20 -4.72
N LEU A 700 -11.08 -36.96 -4.83
CA LEU A 700 -11.72 -36.45 -6.04
C LEU A 700 -10.61 -35.87 -6.92
N ASP A 701 -10.31 -36.57 -8.01
CA ASP A 701 -9.42 -36.11 -9.06
C ASP A 701 -10.08 -34.93 -9.80
N VAL A 702 -9.58 -33.72 -9.57
CA VAL A 702 -10.05 -32.49 -10.22
C VAL A 702 -9.30 -32.23 -11.55
N ALA A 703 -8.50 -33.18 -12.05
CA ALA A 703 -7.74 -33.04 -13.30
C ALA A 703 -8.61 -32.98 -14.58
N SER A 704 -9.90 -32.64 -14.48
CA SER A 704 -10.83 -32.61 -15.63
C SER A 704 -11.92 -31.55 -15.55
N ALA A 705 -11.75 -30.45 -14.81
CA ALA A 705 -12.61 -29.28 -14.99
C ALA A 705 -12.16 -28.48 -16.23
N GLN A 706 -12.34 -29.07 -17.42
CA GLN A 706 -12.33 -28.28 -18.65
C GLN A 706 -13.50 -27.28 -18.61
N LEU A 707 -13.19 -26.02 -18.88
CA LEU A 707 -14.05 -24.91 -19.29
C LEU A 707 -15.51 -25.30 -19.59
N LEU A 708 -16.47 -24.93 -18.71
CA LEU A 708 -17.89 -25.19 -18.95
C LEU A 708 -18.75 -23.96 -18.64
N PHE A 709 -19.15 -23.30 -19.75
CA PHE A 709 -20.18 -22.28 -19.97
C PHE A 709 -19.75 -20.79 -19.96
N SER A 710 -19.86 -20.18 -21.14
CA SER A 710 -20.00 -18.74 -21.35
C SER A 710 -21.46 -18.42 -21.73
N GLY A 711 -22.03 -17.37 -21.14
CA GLY A 711 -23.36 -16.86 -21.46
C GLY A 711 -23.29 -15.35 -21.66
N ALA A 712 -23.94 -14.84 -22.70
CA ALA A 712 -24.00 -13.40 -22.95
C ALA A 712 -24.95 -12.73 -21.94
N THR A 713 -24.48 -11.64 -21.33
CA THR A 713 -25.27 -10.76 -20.48
C THR A 713 -26.42 -10.16 -21.27
N GLY A 714 -27.64 -10.21 -20.71
CA GLY A 714 -28.78 -9.48 -21.24
C GLY A 714 -28.57 -7.97 -21.06
N ALA A 715 -29.18 -7.16 -21.93
CA ALA A 715 -29.07 -5.70 -21.89
C ALA A 715 -29.58 -5.03 -20.59
N ASP A 716 -30.15 -5.80 -19.66
CA ASP A 716 -30.59 -5.38 -18.32
C ASP A 716 -29.58 -5.70 -17.20
N GLY A 717 -28.44 -6.33 -17.53
CA GLY A 717 -27.40 -6.69 -16.56
C GLY A 717 -27.62 -8.00 -15.82
N SER A 718 -28.62 -8.79 -16.18
CA SER A 718 -28.81 -10.13 -15.61
C SER A 718 -28.10 -11.22 -16.42
N ALA A 719 -27.43 -12.15 -15.74
CA ALA A 719 -26.84 -13.35 -16.33
C ALA A 719 -27.51 -14.61 -15.75
N ARG A 720 -27.80 -15.62 -16.59
CA ARG A 720 -28.45 -16.86 -16.14
C ARG A 720 -27.57 -18.06 -16.46
N PHE A 721 -27.24 -18.83 -15.43
CA PHE A 721 -26.40 -20.01 -15.56
C PHE A 721 -27.22 -21.27 -15.24
N ARG A 722 -26.97 -22.36 -15.96
CA ARG A 722 -27.63 -23.65 -15.72
C ARG A 722 -26.53 -24.70 -15.52
N ALA A 723 -26.22 -25.02 -14.27
CA ALA A 723 -25.25 -26.04 -13.91
C ALA A 723 -25.93 -27.41 -13.70
N PRO A 724 -25.51 -28.49 -14.38
CA PRO A 724 -25.99 -29.83 -14.09
C PRO A 724 -25.15 -30.44 -12.96
N ILE A 725 -25.63 -30.41 -11.72
CA ILE A 725 -24.96 -31.05 -10.59
C ILE A 725 -25.30 -32.56 -10.61
N ALA A 726 -24.29 -33.43 -10.58
CA ALA A 726 -24.46 -34.88 -10.53
C ALA A 726 -24.98 -35.34 -9.15
N ASP A 727 -25.72 -36.44 -9.15
CA ASP A 727 -26.47 -36.98 -8.01
C ASP A 727 -25.53 -37.63 -6.97
N ASP A 728 -24.81 -36.82 -6.18
CA ASP A 728 -23.94 -37.29 -5.10
C ASP A 728 -24.42 -36.77 -3.71
N PRO A 729 -24.90 -37.66 -2.83
CA PRO A 729 -25.38 -37.29 -1.50
C PRO A 729 -24.29 -36.82 -0.51
N ALA A 730 -23.00 -36.82 -0.89
CA ALA A 730 -21.90 -36.31 -0.06
C ALA A 730 -21.63 -34.80 -0.19
N LEU A 731 -22.28 -34.10 -1.13
CA LEU A 731 -22.15 -32.65 -1.31
C LEU A 731 -22.97 -31.90 -0.26
N VAL A 732 -22.32 -31.49 0.84
CA VAL A 732 -22.98 -30.79 1.96
C VAL A 732 -22.89 -29.26 1.82
N ASN A 733 -21.90 -28.73 1.10
CA ASN A 733 -21.74 -27.30 0.81
C ASN A 733 -21.23 -27.10 -0.63
N LEU A 734 -21.86 -26.17 -1.36
CA LEU A 734 -21.37 -25.68 -2.65
C LEU A 734 -20.84 -24.26 -2.43
N VAL A 735 -19.53 -24.09 -2.59
CA VAL A 735 -18.91 -22.75 -2.64
C VAL A 735 -18.94 -22.27 -4.09
N VAL A 736 -19.29 -21.01 -4.29
CA VAL A 736 -19.28 -20.35 -5.59
C VAL A 736 -18.37 -19.14 -5.47
N SER A 737 -17.23 -19.17 -6.16
CA SER A 737 -16.27 -18.06 -6.20
C SER A 737 -16.40 -17.33 -7.52
N LEU A 738 -16.75 -16.05 -7.49
CA LEU A 738 -16.88 -15.21 -8.68
C LEU A 738 -15.61 -14.36 -8.80
N GLN A 739 -14.81 -14.60 -9.83
CA GLN A 739 -13.58 -13.83 -10.08
C GLN A 739 -13.68 -13.07 -11.42
N GLY A 740 -13.15 -11.85 -11.45
CA GLY A 740 -13.15 -11.00 -12.65
C GLY A 740 -14.43 -10.19 -12.90
N LEU A 741 -15.24 -9.92 -11.86
CA LEU A 741 -16.47 -9.12 -12.01
C LEU A 741 -16.29 -7.69 -11.49
N ALA A 742 -16.24 -6.73 -12.42
CA ALA A 742 -16.53 -5.33 -12.15
C ALA A 742 -18.02 -5.07 -12.47
N VAL A 743 -18.81 -4.71 -11.47
CA VAL A 743 -20.21 -4.28 -11.62
C VAL A 743 -20.27 -2.79 -11.34
N ASP A 744 -20.68 -1.99 -12.32
CA ASP A 744 -20.75 -0.54 -12.14
C ASP A 744 -22.05 -0.14 -11.40
N GLY A 745 -21.92 0.38 -10.19
CA GLY A 745 -22.99 1.03 -9.40
C GLY A 745 -23.33 0.35 -8.06
N ALA A 746 -24.20 1.00 -7.27
CA ALA A 746 -24.75 0.44 -6.02
C ALA A 746 -25.75 -0.70 -6.30
N GLY A 747 -25.28 -1.83 -6.85
CA GLY A 747 -26.07 -3.05 -7.07
C GLY A 747 -25.94 -4.01 -5.89
N SER A 748 -27.05 -4.63 -5.47
CA SER A 748 -27.01 -5.75 -4.51
C SER A 748 -26.95 -7.08 -5.25
N LEU A 749 -25.94 -7.91 -5.01
CA LEU A 749 -25.86 -9.28 -5.52
C LEU A 749 -26.99 -10.12 -4.91
N ARG A 750 -27.84 -10.74 -5.73
CA ARG A 750 -28.92 -11.63 -5.26
C ARG A 750 -28.87 -12.97 -5.97
N VAL A 751 -28.74 -14.03 -5.18
CA VAL A 751 -28.86 -15.41 -5.66
C VAL A 751 -30.25 -15.91 -5.30
N SER A 752 -31.02 -16.37 -6.29
CA SER A 752 -32.34 -16.96 -6.04
C SER A 752 -32.50 -18.30 -6.75
N ALA A 753 -32.99 -19.29 -6.04
CA ALA A 753 -33.47 -20.54 -6.64
C ALA A 753 -34.74 -20.20 -7.43
N ALA A 754 -34.73 -20.42 -8.75
CA ALA A 754 -35.79 -19.95 -9.62
C ALA A 754 -37.09 -20.74 -9.44
N THR A 755 -37.91 -20.37 -8.45
CA THR A 755 -39.37 -20.56 -8.46
C THR A 755 -40.05 -19.65 -7.43
N GLU A 756 -40.29 -18.38 -7.78
CA GLU A 756 -41.60 -17.69 -7.61
C GLU A 756 -41.55 -16.24 -8.12
N ARG A 757 -42.57 -15.85 -8.91
CA ARG A 757 -42.68 -14.59 -9.65
C ARG A 757 -43.59 -13.59 -8.93
N ARG A 758 -43.10 -12.34 -8.75
CA ARG A 758 -43.76 -11.01 -8.97
C ARG A 758 -44.87 -10.51 -8.00
N LEU A 759 -44.77 -9.28 -7.46
CA LEU A 759 -45.58 -8.05 -7.78
C LEU A 759 -45.61 -6.94 -6.68
N CYS A 760 -45.40 -5.69 -7.13
CA CYS A 760 -45.89 -4.38 -6.63
C CYS A 760 -45.30 -3.67 -5.38
N SER A 761 -45.17 -2.34 -5.54
CA SER A 761 -44.73 -1.27 -4.63
C SER A 761 -45.79 -0.80 -3.62
N VAL A 762 -45.40 -0.26 -2.45
CA VAL A 762 -45.93 0.96 -1.77
C VAL A 762 -44.89 1.46 -0.73
N ASP A 763 -44.67 2.79 -0.71
CA ASP A 763 -44.00 3.72 0.25
C ASP A 763 -42.77 3.30 1.09
#